data_AF-A0A2A4N5F7-F1
#
_entry.id   AF-A0A2A4N5F7-F1
#
_cell.length_a   1.000
_cell.length_b   1.000
_cell.length_c   1.000
_cell.angle_alpha   90.00
_cell.angle_beta   90.00
_cell.angle_gamma   90.00
#
_symmetry.space_group_name_H-M   'P 1'
#
loop_
_entity.id
_entity.type
_entity.pdbx_description
1 polymer ?
#
loop_
_entity_poly.entity_id
_entity_poly.type
_entity_poly.pdbx_seq_one_letter_code
_entity_poly.pdbx_strand_id
1 'polypeptide(L)'
;MYLLNILVIRVMVVRIVFNLFLIFLFLSNNTSIGATITATGSGDWDSTTEDAPWPGGTVPADTDDIVTDNNTITVTATAKCASIDLNPQGGGGSPTITVNTGITLTVTGNVVLRDNNGGSTATLTLNGTAVLKVGGNFTNHANAVVTAASGSTVEFTSTSSQTLTSATDAFGNLTLSGSGGTYTLQDVLDVNGDLTITNGTLATGNYNINVAGHWSNSDVFTQGTGTVEFDGGANQDILGSSTTTFHDLKINNSSGDVDVTVNTTVDGTLTLTTGDIVVASGKLLTIEDVDDPGISGGSTSTMIVGPVKKKYSSTTAITIPVGNGTKYLPVLIAPNDANATHWQVEYKASAHATSTTCQGDVGIKYISNIEHHFVDRTSGTTDATVRLYWDASSNVTEAEISSLRIAHYNSGDDCWDLGNATVSTNTTDDWIEAAITTFSPFTLASNTNGEHTTLPIKLLDFSAETDGQLVRLKWSTASEIDNDYFTIERSEDGLNFEVIHLIDGAGNSFNQIDYTVVDEAPIDGISYYRLKQTDFDGQFEYFPVVSVNVKLKQFDLSGIYPNPAKNNVIIEFTAEEYDEVTMSLYNLMGQELIKKNITTKQGMNELGVDISNLTEGTYFIVMINQNNAVITSKLSKNNSNYMYCCR
;
A
#
# COMPACT_ATOMS: atom_id res chain seq x y z
N MET A 1 45.14 61.11 59.24
CA MET A 1 44.07 61.87 58.55
C MET A 1 43.87 61.43 57.09
N TYR A 2 44.94 61.27 56.29
CA TYR A 2 44.85 60.85 54.88
C TYR A 2 44.22 59.46 54.64
N LEU A 3 44.55 58.46 55.47
CA LEU A 3 43.97 57.11 55.35
C LEU A 3 42.47 57.05 55.67
N LEU A 4 41.97 57.93 56.54
CA LEU A 4 40.55 57.95 56.94
C LEU A 4 39.67 58.50 55.82
N ASN A 5 40.15 59.52 55.08
CA ASN A 5 39.43 60.08 53.93
C ASN A 5 39.33 59.08 52.76
N ILE A 6 40.35 58.27 52.51
CA ILE A 6 40.32 57.25 51.45
C ILE A 6 39.31 56.14 51.79
N LEU A 7 39.21 55.76 53.07
CA LEU A 7 38.23 54.76 53.52
C LEU A 7 36.79 55.27 53.39
N VAL A 8 36.54 56.52 53.77
CA VAL A 8 35.21 57.15 53.63
C VAL A 8 34.79 57.26 52.16
N ILE A 9 35.70 57.66 51.27
CA ILE A 9 35.44 57.75 49.83
C ILE A 9 35.16 56.36 49.24
N ARG A 10 35.93 55.33 49.62
CA ARG A 10 35.68 53.95 49.15
C ARG A 10 34.33 53.42 49.60
N VAL A 11 33.94 53.64 50.86
CA VAL A 11 32.62 53.21 51.37
C VAL A 11 31.48 53.96 50.67
N MET A 12 31.67 55.25 50.37
CA MET A 12 30.68 56.06 49.66
C MET A 12 30.52 55.63 48.20
N VAL A 13 31.63 55.34 47.50
CA VAL A 13 31.61 54.80 46.12
C VAL A 13 30.97 53.42 46.08
N VAL A 14 31.28 52.53 47.03
CA VAL A 14 30.64 51.20 47.11
C VAL A 14 29.14 51.33 47.36
N ARG A 15 28.69 52.26 48.22
CA ARG A 15 27.25 52.52 48.42
C ARG A 15 26.56 53.08 47.18
N ILE A 16 27.22 53.96 46.43
CA ILE A 16 26.67 54.53 45.19
C ILE A 16 26.56 53.45 44.12
N VAL A 17 27.59 52.63 43.94
CA VAL A 17 27.60 51.52 42.98
C VAL A 17 26.56 50.46 43.35
N PHE A 18 26.42 50.14 44.64
CA PHE A 18 25.41 49.18 45.12
C PHE A 18 23.98 49.71 44.93
N ASN A 19 23.73 51.00 45.18
CA ASN A 19 22.42 51.61 44.92
C ASN A 19 22.11 51.73 43.42
N LEU A 20 23.11 52.06 42.58
CA LEU A 20 22.96 52.04 41.12
C LEU A 20 22.69 50.62 40.59
N PHE A 21 23.32 49.59 41.17
CA PHE A 21 23.08 48.19 40.85
C PHE A 21 21.67 47.73 41.27
N LEU A 22 21.19 48.14 42.43
CA LEU A 22 19.80 47.93 42.88
C LEU A 22 18.79 48.65 41.99
N ILE A 23 19.06 49.90 41.60
CA ILE A 23 18.20 50.66 40.67
C ILE A 23 18.18 49.99 39.29
N PHE A 24 19.32 49.46 38.80
CA PHE A 24 19.36 48.66 37.57
C PHE A 24 18.58 47.35 37.71
N LEU A 25 18.64 46.66 38.86
CA LEU A 25 17.85 45.46 39.13
C LEU A 25 16.33 45.74 39.19
N PHE A 26 15.93 46.92 39.69
CA PHE A 26 14.53 47.34 39.72
C PHE A 26 14.02 47.84 38.37
N LEU A 27 14.89 48.47 37.56
CA LEU A 27 14.56 48.90 36.18
C LEU A 27 14.57 47.72 35.19
N SER A 28 15.33 46.66 35.45
CA SER A 28 15.34 45.43 34.63
C SER A 28 14.18 44.47 34.93
N ASN A 29 13.42 44.72 36.00
CA ASN A 29 12.24 43.94 36.39
C ASN A 29 10.91 44.61 36.02
N ASN A 30 10.92 45.59 35.11
CA ASN A 30 9.72 45.94 34.37
C ASN A 30 9.42 44.81 33.40
N THR A 31 8.89 43.69 33.89
CA THR A 31 7.99 42.88 33.07
C THR A 31 6.91 43.86 32.61
N SER A 32 6.85 44.14 31.31
CA SER A 32 5.70 44.85 30.76
C SER A 32 4.47 44.08 31.20
N ILE A 33 3.65 44.69 32.05
CA ILE A 33 2.37 44.11 32.41
C ILE A 33 1.57 44.11 31.11
N GLY A 34 1.27 42.90 30.62
CA GLY A 34 0.39 42.70 29.48
C GLY A 34 -0.91 43.46 29.63
N ALA A 35 -1.40 44.08 28.56
CA ALA A 35 -2.72 44.68 28.55
C ALA A 35 -3.76 43.63 28.19
N THR A 36 -4.97 43.74 28.74
CA THR A 36 -6.14 43.06 28.16
C THR A 36 -6.68 43.93 27.03
N ILE A 37 -6.62 43.44 25.80
CA ILE A 37 -7.09 44.12 24.59
C ILE A 37 -8.38 43.45 24.12
N THR A 38 -9.48 44.20 24.15
CA THR A 38 -10.76 43.77 23.58
C THR A 38 -10.90 44.31 22.15
N ALA A 39 -11.18 43.42 21.19
CA ALA A 39 -11.42 43.83 19.80
C ALA A 39 -12.62 44.81 19.73
N THR A 40 -12.45 45.91 19.00
CA THR A 40 -13.50 46.93 18.78
C THR A 40 -14.15 46.84 17.42
N GLY A 41 -13.63 46.00 16.53
CA GLY A 41 -14.15 45.78 15.19
C GLY A 41 -13.62 44.47 14.59
N SER A 42 -14.12 44.11 13.42
CA SER A 42 -13.61 42.98 12.64
C SER A 42 -12.52 43.46 11.68
N GLY A 43 -11.51 42.64 11.44
CA GLY A 43 -10.38 43.04 10.59
C GLY A 43 -9.21 42.06 10.66
N ASP A 44 -8.09 42.49 10.07
CA ASP A 44 -6.83 41.74 10.11
C ASP A 44 -6.05 42.05 11.39
N TRP A 45 -5.46 41.02 12.00
CA TRP A 45 -4.67 41.10 13.23
C TRP A 45 -3.55 42.14 13.11
N ASP A 46 -2.90 42.25 11.96
CA ASP A 46 -1.77 43.17 11.77
C ASP A 46 -2.18 44.54 11.19
N SER A 47 -3.48 44.80 11.04
CA SER A 47 -3.95 46.09 10.54
C SER A 47 -3.67 47.22 11.55
N THR A 48 -3.11 48.32 11.07
CA THR A 48 -2.86 49.55 11.84
C THR A 48 -3.67 50.74 11.33
N THR A 49 -4.66 50.51 10.45
CA THR A 49 -5.48 51.56 9.83
C THR A 49 -6.83 51.72 10.54
N GLU A 50 -7.73 52.54 10.00
CA GLU A 50 -9.08 52.75 10.57
C GLU A 50 -9.92 51.47 10.64
N ASP A 51 -9.61 50.46 9.81
CA ASP A 51 -10.24 49.14 9.80
C ASP A 51 -9.51 48.13 10.72
N ALA A 52 -8.60 48.60 11.58
CA ALA A 52 -7.92 47.73 12.53
C ALA A 52 -8.91 47.21 13.59
N PRO A 53 -8.87 45.91 13.91
CA PRO A 53 -9.77 45.34 14.92
C PRO A 53 -9.42 45.82 16.34
N TRP A 54 -8.20 46.30 16.56
CA TRP A 54 -7.68 46.67 17.88
C TRP A 54 -7.87 48.16 18.18
N PRO A 55 -8.15 48.52 19.45
CA PRO A 55 -8.28 49.91 19.87
C PRO A 55 -7.10 50.78 19.42
N GLY A 56 -7.39 51.84 18.65
CA GLY A 56 -6.38 52.78 18.19
C GLY A 56 -5.36 52.21 17.19
N GLY A 57 -5.64 51.06 16.58
CA GLY A 57 -4.75 50.41 15.60
C GLY A 57 -3.46 49.84 16.20
N THR A 58 -3.43 49.60 17.52
CA THR A 58 -2.26 49.02 18.19
C THR A 58 -2.34 47.49 18.10
N VAL A 59 -1.44 46.90 17.30
CA VAL A 59 -1.34 45.45 17.15
C VAL A 59 -0.92 44.81 18.48
N PRO A 60 -1.58 43.73 18.93
CA PRO A 60 -1.23 42.98 20.12
C PRO A 60 0.24 42.53 20.18
N ALA A 61 0.86 42.70 21.34
CA ALA A 61 2.15 42.13 21.66
C ALA A 61 2.01 40.72 22.28
N ASP A 62 3.13 40.00 22.41
CA ASP A 62 3.19 38.67 23.03
C ASP A 62 2.85 38.67 24.53
N THR A 63 2.82 39.83 25.18
CA THR A 63 2.37 39.98 26.56
C THR A 63 0.88 40.25 26.70
N ASP A 64 0.15 40.56 25.63
CA ASP A 64 -1.23 41.04 25.73
C ASP A 64 -2.27 39.92 25.73
N ASP A 65 -3.28 40.03 26.60
CA ASP A 65 -4.43 39.14 26.65
C ASP A 65 -5.50 39.60 25.66
N ILE A 66 -5.98 38.71 24.80
CA ILE A 66 -6.91 39.05 23.72
C ILE A 66 -8.30 38.57 24.03
N VAL A 67 -9.26 39.49 23.96
CA VAL A 67 -10.69 39.21 24.12
C VAL A 67 -11.43 39.63 22.85
N THR A 68 -12.26 38.76 22.30
CA THR A 68 -13.19 39.12 21.22
C THR A 68 -14.58 38.59 21.52
N ASP A 69 -15.59 39.42 21.25
CA ASP A 69 -16.97 39.21 21.68
C ASP A 69 -17.98 39.02 20.53
N ASN A 70 -17.82 39.76 19.44
CA ASN A 70 -18.63 39.62 18.24
C ASN A 70 -17.85 39.96 16.95
N ASN A 71 -16.52 39.95 17.05
CA ASN A 71 -15.66 40.37 15.96
C ASN A 71 -15.02 39.17 15.26
N THR A 72 -14.89 39.29 13.94
CA THR A 72 -14.11 38.36 13.12
C THR A 72 -12.70 38.93 12.93
N ILE A 73 -11.72 38.24 13.49
CA ILE A 73 -10.31 38.55 13.37
C ILE A 73 -9.68 37.57 12.39
N THR A 74 -9.03 38.08 11.35
CA THR A 74 -8.24 37.27 10.43
C THR A 74 -6.76 37.46 10.76
N VAL A 75 -5.97 36.39 10.76
CA VAL A 75 -4.52 36.44 10.99
C VAL A 75 -3.84 36.14 9.67
N THR A 76 -3.33 37.18 9.00
CA THR A 76 -2.70 37.07 7.67
C THR A 76 -1.17 37.00 7.70
N ALA A 77 -0.54 37.39 8.81
CA ALA A 77 0.89 37.21 9.07
C ALA A 77 1.14 36.71 10.51
N THR A 78 2.39 36.36 10.83
CA THR A 78 2.74 35.74 12.11
C THR A 78 2.37 36.65 13.28
N ALA A 79 1.49 36.16 14.14
CA ALA A 79 0.95 36.91 15.27
C ALA A 79 1.29 36.26 16.62
N LYS A 80 1.29 37.06 17.69
CA LYS A 80 1.56 36.60 19.05
C LYS A 80 0.66 37.30 20.07
N CYS A 81 0.33 36.60 21.15
CA CYS A 81 -0.37 37.15 22.32
C CYS A 81 -0.10 36.30 23.57
N ALA A 82 -0.46 36.84 24.73
CA ALA A 82 -0.38 36.12 25.99
C ALA A 82 -1.52 35.11 26.16
N SER A 83 -2.75 35.49 25.84
CA SER A 83 -3.90 34.58 25.89
C SER A 83 -4.98 35.00 24.90
N ILE A 84 -5.89 34.08 24.62
CA ILE A 84 -7.08 34.31 23.79
C ILE A 84 -8.32 33.86 24.56
N ASP A 85 -9.31 34.74 24.70
CA ASP A 85 -10.65 34.45 25.20
C ASP A 85 -11.69 34.89 24.14
N LEU A 86 -12.20 33.94 23.36
CA LEU A 86 -13.32 34.15 22.45
C LEU A 86 -14.60 34.07 23.27
N ASN A 87 -15.11 35.23 23.67
CA ASN A 87 -16.16 35.35 24.66
C ASN A 87 -17.41 35.98 24.05
N PRO A 88 -18.36 35.18 23.51
CA PRO A 88 -19.61 35.73 23.02
C PRO A 88 -20.31 36.40 24.21
N GLN A 89 -20.36 37.72 24.28
CA GLN A 89 -21.10 38.44 25.32
C GLN A 89 -22.49 38.79 24.79
N GLY A 90 -23.48 38.81 25.69
CA GLY A 90 -24.91 38.82 25.35
C GLY A 90 -25.32 39.74 24.20
N GLY A 91 -26.05 39.19 23.21
CA GLY A 91 -26.55 39.95 22.06
C GLY A 91 -26.59 39.22 20.71
N GLY A 92 -26.20 37.95 20.63
CA GLY A 92 -26.18 37.20 19.36
C GLY A 92 -24.82 37.17 18.67
N GLY A 93 -23.73 37.53 19.36
CA GLY A 93 -22.41 37.66 18.75
C GLY A 93 -21.59 36.38 18.66
N SER A 94 -20.97 36.14 17.49
CA SER A 94 -20.18 34.93 17.20
C SER A 94 -18.71 35.30 16.95
N PRO A 95 -17.90 35.49 18.01
CA PRO A 95 -16.52 35.90 17.86
C PRO A 95 -15.74 34.83 17.11
N THR A 96 -14.96 35.26 16.12
CA THR A 96 -14.23 34.35 15.24
C THR A 96 -12.77 34.75 15.14
N ILE A 97 -11.85 33.80 15.26
CA ILE A 97 -10.47 33.95 14.82
C ILE A 97 -10.21 33.00 13.66
N THR A 98 -9.72 33.51 12.54
CA THR A 98 -9.30 32.71 11.38
C THR A 98 -7.81 32.88 11.16
N VAL A 99 -7.04 31.80 11.26
CA VAL A 99 -5.61 31.78 10.93
C VAL A 99 -5.44 31.29 9.50
N ASN A 100 -4.81 32.10 8.66
CA ASN A 100 -4.62 31.77 7.25
C ASN A 100 -3.58 30.66 7.04
N THR A 101 -3.66 30.02 5.88
CA THR A 101 -2.73 28.96 5.48
C THR A 101 -1.27 29.41 5.53
N GLY A 102 -0.40 28.57 6.10
CA GLY A 102 1.02 28.85 6.27
C GLY A 102 1.37 29.89 7.35
N ILE A 103 0.38 30.40 8.09
CA ILE A 103 0.59 31.41 9.13
C ILE A 103 0.64 30.76 10.52
N THR A 104 1.50 31.32 11.39
CA THR A 104 1.61 30.91 12.79
C THR A 104 1.01 31.95 13.72
N LEU A 105 0.09 31.54 14.60
CA LEU A 105 -0.37 32.29 15.76
C LEU A 105 0.22 31.67 17.02
N THR A 106 1.00 32.44 17.79
CA THR A 106 1.60 31.97 19.05
C THR A 106 0.87 32.55 20.24
N VAL A 107 0.29 31.69 21.08
CA VAL A 107 -0.38 32.07 22.32
C VAL A 107 0.46 31.52 23.47
N THR A 108 1.10 32.38 24.26
CA THR A 108 2.01 31.90 25.34
C THR A 108 1.28 31.33 26.55
N GLY A 109 -0.03 31.57 26.64
CA GLY A 109 -0.92 31.13 27.72
C GLY A 109 -2.16 30.46 27.15
N ASN A 110 -3.31 30.70 27.78
CA ASN A 110 -4.52 29.94 27.52
C ASN A 110 -5.21 30.35 26.21
N VAL A 111 -5.83 29.36 25.56
CA VAL A 111 -6.80 29.56 24.48
C VAL A 111 -8.15 29.07 24.99
N VAL A 112 -9.11 29.99 25.09
CA VAL A 112 -10.46 29.71 25.59
C VAL A 112 -11.48 30.10 24.53
N LEU A 113 -12.27 29.13 24.09
CA LEU A 113 -13.45 29.36 23.28
C LEU A 113 -14.67 29.15 24.15
N ARG A 114 -15.46 30.20 24.36
CA ARG A 114 -16.66 30.14 25.20
C ARG A 114 -17.91 29.96 24.35
N ASP A 115 -18.95 29.46 25.01
CA ASP A 115 -20.29 29.43 24.46
C ASP A 115 -21.28 30.23 25.34
N ASN A 116 -22.46 30.47 24.78
CA ASN A 116 -23.63 31.00 25.49
C ASN A 116 -24.82 30.04 25.39
N ASN A 117 -24.66 28.75 25.76
CA ASN A 117 -25.75 27.76 25.80
C ASN A 117 -26.66 27.77 24.53
N GLY A 118 -26.05 27.72 23.33
CA GLY A 118 -26.77 27.51 22.07
C GLY A 118 -27.31 28.76 21.35
N GLY A 119 -27.07 29.98 21.85
CA GLY A 119 -27.47 31.22 21.16
C GLY A 119 -26.42 31.80 20.21
N SER A 120 -25.14 31.75 20.59
CA SER A 120 -24.00 32.24 19.81
C SER A 120 -22.75 31.48 20.21
N THR A 121 -21.85 31.25 19.26
CA THR A 121 -20.74 30.31 19.40
C THR A 121 -19.44 30.98 19.00
N ALA A 122 -18.41 30.83 19.83
CA ALA A 122 -17.05 31.19 19.44
C ALA A 122 -16.54 30.22 18.37
N THR A 123 -15.80 30.74 17.39
CA THR A 123 -15.22 29.94 16.31
C THR A 123 -13.73 30.19 16.17
N LEU A 124 -12.94 29.13 16.13
CA LEU A 124 -11.52 29.17 15.75
C LEU A 124 -11.32 28.37 14.47
N THR A 125 -10.81 29.02 13.42
CA THR A 125 -10.57 28.39 12.13
C THR A 125 -9.07 28.37 11.83
N LEU A 126 -8.52 27.18 11.53
CA LEU A 126 -7.14 26.98 11.08
C LEU A 126 -7.13 26.49 9.63
N ASN A 127 -6.79 27.37 8.69
CA ASN A 127 -6.85 27.07 7.26
C ASN A 127 -5.57 26.41 6.76
N GLY A 128 -5.68 25.48 5.80
CA GLY A 128 -4.54 24.89 5.08
C GLY A 128 -3.45 24.39 6.02
N THR A 129 -2.26 25.00 5.97
CA THR A 129 -1.11 24.66 6.83
C THR A 129 -0.89 25.62 7.99
N ALA A 130 -1.94 26.28 8.48
CA ALA A 130 -1.87 27.18 9.63
C ALA A 130 -1.34 26.46 10.89
N VAL A 131 -0.63 27.18 11.75
CA VAL A 131 -0.10 26.66 13.02
C VAL A 131 -0.59 27.51 14.18
N LEU A 132 -1.23 26.89 15.17
CA LEU A 132 -1.54 27.48 16.46
C LEU A 132 -0.60 26.92 17.51
N LYS A 133 0.26 27.75 18.10
CA LYS A 133 1.08 27.35 19.25
C LYS A 133 0.39 27.75 20.55
N VAL A 134 0.30 26.82 21.51
CA VAL A 134 -0.40 26.99 22.79
C VAL A 134 0.55 26.75 23.97
N GLY A 135 0.79 27.80 24.74
CA GLY A 135 1.63 27.80 25.94
C GLY A 135 0.86 27.63 27.26
N GLY A 136 -0.48 27.60 27.22
CA GLY A 136 -1.35 27.30 28.37
C GLY A 136 -2.39 26.21 28.08
N ASN A 137 -3.52 26.25 28.78
CA ASN A 137 -4.62 25.33 28.54
C ASN A 137 -5.34 25.65 27.22
N PHE A 138 -5.85 24.62 26.55
CA PHE A 138 -6.81 24.77 25.45
C PHE A 138 -8.18 24.32 25.96
N THR A 139 -9.16 25.22 25.92
CA THR A 139 -10.51 24.95 26.44
C THR A 139 -11.56 25.36 25.42
N ASN A 140 -12.08 24.38 24.69
CA ASN A 140 -13.28 24.50 23.89
C ASN A 140 -14.51 24.15 24.75
N HIS A 141 -15.43 25.10 24.93
CA HIS A 141 -16.70 24.82 25.60
C HIS A 141 -17.68 24.14 24.63
N ALA A 142 -18.65 23.39 25.17
CA ALA A 142 -19.43 22.38 24.44
C ALA A 142 -20.11 22.83 23.13
N ASN A 143 -20.40 24.12 22.95
CA ASN A 143 -21.01 24.63 21.71
C ASN A 143 -20.10 25.57 20.92
N ALA A 144 -18.87 25.81 21.37
CA ALA A 144 -17.89 26.52 20.54
C ALA A 144 -17.32 25.56 19.49
N VAL A 145 -16.74 26.13 18.42
CA VAL A 145 -16.38 25.40 17.22
C VAL A 145 -14.90 25.62 16.89
N VAL A 146 -14.18 24.52 16.70
CA VAL A 146 -12.85 24.50 16.08
C VAL A 146 -13.00 23.90 14.69
N THR A 147 -12.60 24.64 13.67
CA THR A 147 -12.54 24.16 12.28
C THR A 147 -11.09 24.13 11.84
N ALA A 148 -10.46 22.95 11.89
CA ALA A 148 -9.07 22.76 11.51
C ALA A 148 -8.96 21.98 10.21
N ALA A 149 -8.26 22.53 9.21
CA ALA A 149 -7.88 21.77 8.02
C ALA A 149 -6.92 20.64 8.42
N SER A 150 -6.97 19.48 7.74
CA SER A 150 -6.11 18.33 8.04
C SER A 150 -4.60 18.66 7.99
N GLY A 151 -4.19 19.60 7.14
CA GLY A 151 -2.80 20.08 7.06
C GLY A 151 -2.39 21.10 8.13
N SER A 152 -3.32 21.59 8.95
CA SER A 152 -3.04 22.59 10.00
C SER A 152 -2.45 21.92 11.24
N THR A 153 -1.86 22.67 12.16
CA THR A 153 -1.24 22.09 13.38
C THR A 153 -1.62 22.88 14.62
N VAL A 154 -2.09 22.18 15.65
CA VAL A 154 -2.11 22.69 17.03
C VAL A 154 -0.88 22.14 17.74
N GLU A 155 0.01 23.03 18.19
CA GLU A 155 1.25 22.68 18.86
C GLU A 155 1.22 23.15 20.32
N PHE A 156 1.29 22.24 21.28
CA PHE A 156 1.47 22.59 22.68
C PHE A 156 2.96 22.68 23.01
N THR A 157 3.39 23.87 23.45
CA THR A 157 4.82 24.21 23.59
C THR A 157 5.29 24.36 25.03
N SER A 158 4.37 24.32 26.01
CA SER A 158 4.73 24.60 27.40
C SER A 158 5.45 23.46 28.09
N THR A 159 6.36 23.81 28.98
CA THR A 159 7.05 22.88 29.88
C THR A 159 6.30 22.67 31.21
N SER A 160 5.15 23.32 31.40
CA SER A 160 4.28 23.12 32.56
C SER A 160 3.13 22.18 32.24
N SER A 161 2.43 21.69 33.27
CA SER A 161 1.19 20.95 33.06
C SER A 161 0.11 21.84 32.43
N GLN A 162 -0.66 21.24 31.52
CA GLN A 162 -1.75 21.86 30.78
C GLN A 162 -2.92 20.87 30.64
N THR A 163 -4.11 21.42 30.41
CA THR A 163 -5.29 20.64 30.04
C THR A 163 -5.71 20.93 28.62
N LEU A 164 -6.21 19.90 27.93
CA LEU A 164 -6.79 19.99 26.59
C LEU A 164 -8.24 19.51 26.65
N THR A 165 -9.15 20.41 26.27
CA THR A 165 -10.58 20.15 26.04
C THR A 165 -10.91 20.59 24.62
N SER A 166 -11.11 19.64 23.70
CA SER A 166 -11.42 19.95 22.29
C SER A 166 -12.92 20.02 22.01
N ALA A 167 -13.76 19.61 22.97
CA ALA A 167 -15.19 19.39 22.82
C ALA A 167 -15.51 18.47 21.62
N THR A 168 -14.66 17.46 21.38
CA THR A 168 -14.73 16.51 20.25
C THR A 168 -14.52 17.11 18.86
N ASP A 169 -14.25 18.42 18.75
CA ASP A 169 -13.84 19.00 17.47
C ASP A 169 -12.47 18.47 17.06
N ALA A 170 -12.35 18.07 15.80
CA ALA A 170 -11.13 17.50 15.27
C ALA A 170 -10.04 18.56 15.06
N PHE A 171 -8.83 18.25 15.49
CA PHE A 171 -7.64 18.97 15.06
C PHE A 171 -7.16 18.47 13.69
N GLY A 172 -6.36 19.28 12.99
CA GLY A 172 -5.61 18.83 11.82
C GLY A 172 -4.52 17.87 12.29
N ASN A 173 -3.36 18.42 12.62
CA ASN A 173 -2.30 17.73 13.34
C ASN A 173 -2.23 18.20 14.80
N LEU A 174 -1.78 17.34 15.70
CA LEU A 174 -1.46 17.67 17.09
C LEU A 174 0.03 17.41 17.34
N THR A 175 0.75 18.42 17.85
CA THR A 175 2.17 18.27 18.23
C THR A 175 2.38 18.69 19.68
N LEU A 176 3.11 17.88 20.44
CA LEU A 176 3.56 18.19 21.79
C LEU A 176 5.09 18.37 21.76
N SER A 177 5.57 19.58 22.08
CA SER A 177 6.98 19.94 21.92
C SER A 177 7.64 20.50 23.18
N GLY A 178 6.87 20.76 24.25
CA GLY A 178 7.38 21.31 25.50
C GLY A 178 8.01 20.24 26.40
N SER A 179 9.34 20.23 26.44
CA SER A 179 10.12 19.32 27.30
C SER A 179 9.70 19.40 28.77
N GLY A 180 9.28 18.27 29.34
CA GLY A 180 8.81 18.16 30.72
C GLY A 180 7.38 18.64 30.98
N GLY A 181 6.69 19.17 29.96
CA GLY A 181 5.26 19.49 30.03
C GLY A 181 4.41 18.23 30.16
N THR A 182 3.23 18.36 30.77
CA THR A 182 2.23 17.28 30.84
C THR A 182 0.92 17.80 30.27
N TYR A 183 0.40 17.16 29.24
CA TYR A 183 -0.78 17.59 28.49
C TYR A 183 -1.90 16.59 28.77
N THR A 184 -2.82 16.95 29.65
CA THR A 184 -3.88 16.05 30.12
C THR A 184 -5.17 16.29 29.35
N LEU A 185 -5.67 15.26 28.67
CA LEU A 185 -6.99 15.30 28.02
C LEU A 185 -8.10 15.43 29.07
N GLN A 186 -9.16 16.15 28.71
CA GLN A 186 -10.36 16.32 29.54
C GLN A 186 -11.63 15.80 28.84
N ASP A 187 -11.49 15.34 27.61
CA ASP A 187 -12.52 14.77 26.75
C ASP A 187 -11.89 13.92 25.65
N VAL A 188 -12.73 13.33 24.80
CA VAL A 188 -12.29 12.57 23.63
C VAL A 188 -11.55 13.51 22.67
N LEU A 189 -10.37 13.08 22.24
CA LEU A 189 -9.55 13.79 21.27
C LEU A 189 -9.72 13.17 19.88
N ASP A 190 -9.88 14.03 18.87
CA ASP A 190 -9.93 13.63 17.47
C ASP A 190 -8.87 14.40 16.67
N VAL A 191 -8.09 13.69 15.86
CA VAL A 191 -6.98 14.24 15.07
C VAL A 191 -7.06 13.69 13.64
N ASN A 192 -7.45 14.54 12.69
CA ASN A 192 -7.61 14.18 11.28
C ASN A 192 -6.28 13.95 10.53
N GLY A 193 -5.15 14.30 11.16
CA GLY A 193 -3.80 14.14 10.66
C GLY A 193 -2.92 13.48 11.71
N ASP A 194 -1.68 13.94 11.84
CA ASP A 194 -0.67 13.31 12.68
C ASP A 194 -0.79 13.72 14.15
N LEU A 195 -0.62 12.75 15.05
CA LEU A 195 -0.39 12.99 16.47
C LEU A 195 1.08 12.73 16.79
N THR A 196 1.81 13.79 17.17
CA THR A 196 3.25 13.74 17.43
C THR A 196 3.60 14.20 18.83
N ILE A 197 4.17 13.30 19.63
CA ILE A 197 4.80 13.59 20.92
C ILE A 197 6.30 13.71 20.68
N THR A 198 6.78 14.94 20.45
CA THR A 198 8.21 15.21 20.29
C THR A 198 8.89 15.31 21.65
N ASN A 199 8.30 16.04 22.59
CA ASN A 199 8.74 16.13 23.98
C ASN A 199 7.53 16.28 24.92
N GLY A 200 7.72 15.91 26.19
CA GLY A 200 6.73 16.01 27.25
C GLY A 200 5.92 14.73 27.44
N THR A 201 4.77 14.86 28.09
CA THR A 201 3.89 13.74 28.42
C THR A 201 2.47 13.99 27.91
N LEU A 202 1.96 13.13 27.03
CA LEU A 202 0.53 13.07 26.73
C LEU A 202 -0.16 12.17 27.75
N ALA A 203 -1.11 12.72 28.52
CA ALA A 203 -1.92 11.98 29.47
C ALA A 203 -3.38 11.91 29.04
N THR A 204 -3.87 10.71 28.75
CA THR A 204 -5.22 10.54 28.17
C THR A 204 -6.34 10.75 29.16
N GLY A 205 -6.10 10.66 30.48
CA GLY A 205 -7.16 10.76 31.47
C GLY A 205 -8.28 9.71 31.34
N ASN A 206 -8.00 8.59 30.66
CA ASN A 206 -8.96 7.54 30.24
C ASN A 206 -9.89 7.92 29.08
N TYR A 207 -9.66 9.05 28.41
CA TYR A 207 -10.39 9.43 27.22
C TYR A 207 -9.83 8.74 25.97
N ASN A 208 -10.71 8.51 25.00
CA ASN A 208 -10.34 7.94 23.70
C ASN A 208 -9.59 8.96 22.85
N ILE A 209 -8.77 8.45 21.94
CA ILE A 209 -8.10 9.24 20.90
C ILE A 209 -8.42 8.58 19.55
N ASN A 210 -8.95 9.36 18.62
CA ASN A 210 -9.03 8.97 17.21
C ASN A 210 -7.90 9.66 16.45
N VAL A 211 -7.22 8.92 15.58
CA VAL A 211 -6.13 9.43 14.75
C VAL A 211 -6.26 8.89 13.32
N ALA A 212 -6.38 9.81 12.37
CA ALA A 212 -6.49 9.48 10.95
C ALA A 212 -5.15 9.57 10.20
N GLY A 213 -4.12 10.18 10.79
CA GLY A 213 -2.74 10.23 10.30
C GLY A 213 -1.77 9.34 11.10
N HIS A 214 -0.49 9.69 11.11
CA HIS A 214 0.54 8.92 11.80
C HIS A 214 0.52 9.17 13.32
N TRP A 215 0.86 8.14 14.10
CA TRP A 215 1.16 8.26 15.52
C TRP A 215 2.68 8.25 15.72
N SER A 216 3.24 9.30 16.31
CA SER A 216 4.67 9.39 16.61
C SER A 216 4.90 9.69 18.07
N ASN A 217 5.56 8.78 18.79
CA ASN A 217 5.87 8.96 20.21
C ASN A 217 7.37 8.87 20.50
N SER A 218 7.99 10.01 20.75
CA SER A 218 9.41 10.11 21.08
C SER A 218 9.70 10.50 22.54
N ASP A 219 8.66 10.56 23.38
CA ASP A 219 8.80 10.84 24.81
C ASP A 219 7.78 10.00 25.61
N VAL A 220 6.96 10.60 26.50
CA VAL A 220 6.05 9.86 27.36
C VAL A 220 4.61 9.91 26.83
N PHE A 221 4.02 8.73 26.64
CA PHE A 221 2.58 8.55 26.52
C PHE A 221 2.06 7.79 27.74
N THR A 222 1.11 8.38 28.46
CA THR A 222 0.38 7.72 29.56
C THR A 222 -1.05 7.47 29.11
N GLN A 223 -1.27 6.25 28.64
CA GLN A 223 -2.42 5.71 27.93
C GLN A 223 -3.74 5.67 28.73
N GLY A 224 -3.69 5.67 30.07
CA GLY A 224 -4.89 5.51 30.90
C GLY A 224 -5.63 4.22 30.56
N THR A 225 -6.97 4.25 30.51
CA THR A 225 -7.81 3.13 30.06
C THR A 225 -8.60 3.42 28.78
N GLY A 226 -8.24 4.49 28.06
CA GLY A 226 -8.94 4.89 26.84
C GLY A 226 -8.50 4.06 25.64
N THR A 227 -9.34 4.02 24.61
CA THR A 227 -8.99 3.41 23.31
C THR A 227 -8.28 4.43 22.43
N VAL A 228 -7.15 4.02 21.83
CA VAL A 228 -6.60 4.71 20.66
C VAL A 228 -7.09 4.00 19.40
N GLU A 229 -7.83 4.72 18.56
CA GLU A 229 -8.38 4.22 17.30
C GLU A 229 -7.63 4.84 16.12
N PHE A 230 -7.09 3.98 15.26
CA PHE A 230 -6.56 4.36 13.95
C PHE A 230 -7.71 4.28 12.94
N ASP A 231 -8.25 5.42 12.53
CA ASP A 231 -9.47 5.56 11.72
C ASP A 231 -9.22 6.25 10.36
N GLY A 232 -7.99 6.14 9.86
CA GLY A 232 -7.57 6.77 8.61
C GLY A 232 -8.22 6.20 7.34
N GLY A 233 -7.83 6.83 6.22
CA GLY A 233 -8.15 6.37 4.85
C GLY A 233 -6.90 6.15 3.99
N ALA A 234 -5.71 6.23 4.57
CA ALA A 234 -4.42 5.97 3.93
C ALA A 234 -3.55 5.17 4.91
N ASN A 235 -2.39 4.69 4.48
CA ASN A 235 -1.47 4.01 5.39
C ASN A 235 -1.08 4.94 6.55
N GLN A 236 -1.13 4.40 7.76
CA GLN A 236 -0.74 5.08 8.99
C GLN A 236 0.46 4.36 9.58
N ASP A 237 1.28 5.10 10.32
CA ASP A 237 2.44 4.51 10.98
C ASP A 237 2.35 4.70 12.50
N ILE A 238 2.83 3.71 13.24
CA ILE A 238 3.23 3.84 14.64
C ILE A 238 4.75 4.01 14.66
N LEU A 239 5.18 5.24 14.92
CA LEU A 239 6.55 5.74 14.91
C LEU A 239 7.02 6.14 16.31
N GLY A 240 8.33 6.39 16.47
CA GLY A 240 8.90 6.92 17.70
C GLY A 240 10.35 6.53 17.95
N SER A 241 10.90 6.97 19.08
CA SER A 241 12.25 6.59 19.54
C SER A 241 12.26 5.44 20.55
N SER A 242 11.10 5.07 21.10
CA SER A 242 10.94 4.02 22.11
C SER A 242 9.65 3.24 21.90
N THR A 243 9.48 2.14 22.64
CA THR A 243 8.24 1.38 22.65
C THR A 243 7.06 2.28 23.02
N THR A 244 5.98 2.21 22.25
CA THR A 244 4.71 2.84 22.62
C THR A 244 3.78 1.79 23.23
N THR A 245 3.17 2.12 24.37
CA THR A 245 2.16 1.28 25.01
C THR A 245 0.79 1.93 24.89
N PHE A 246 -0.14 1.25 24.25
CA PHE A 246 -1.57 1.57 24.23
C PHE A 246 -2.28 0.73 25.28
N HIS A 247 -3.40 1.24 25.82
CA HIS A 247 -4.28 0.39 26.64
C HIS A 247 -5.14 -0.46 25.74
N ASP A 248 -6.21 0.12 25.21
CA ASP A 248 -6.95 -0.47 24.10
C ASP A 248 -6.46 0.13 22.79
N LEU A 249 -6.25 -0.73 21.79
CA LEU A 249 -5.89 -0.34 20.44
C LEU A 249 -6.96 -0.85 19.48
N LYS A 250 -7.51 0.03 18.66
CA LYS A 250 -8.48 -0.33 17.62
C LYS A 250 -7.95 0.06 16.25
N ILE A 251 -8.00 -0.88 15.33
CA ILE A 251 -7.65 -0.69 13.93
C ILE A 251 -8.94 -0.66 13.12
N ASN A 252 -9.25 0.52 12.59
CA ASN A 252 -10.43 0.80 11.80
C ASN A 252 -10.06 1.69 10.59
N ASN A 253 -8.90 1.38 9.99
CA ASN A 253 -8.40 2.09 8.83
C ASN A 253 -9.11 1.54 7.59
N SER A 254 -9.91 2.38 6.93
CA SER A 254 -10.88 1.92 5.94
C SER A 254 -10.25 1.50 4.60
N SER A 255 -9.05 1.99 4.30
CA SER A 255 -8.40 1.80 2.99
C SER A 255 -6.87 1.77 3.03
N GLY A 256 -6.26 1.71 4.21
CA GLY A 256 -4.82 1.54 4.39
C GLY A 256 -4.49 0.63 5.57
N ASP A 257 -3.20 0.34 5.71
CA ASP A 257 -2.67 -0.46 6.81
C ASP A 257 -2.13 0.43 7.93
N VAL A 258 -1.86 -0.18 9.10
CA VAL A 258 -1.18 0.44 10.23
C VAL A 258 0.18 -0.23 10.43
N ASP A 259 1.22 0.46 9.99
CA ASP A 259 2.61 0.00 10.02
C ASP A 259 3.23 0.19 11.42
N VAL A 260 3.60 -0.91 12.08
CA VAL A 260 4.30 -0.93 13.38
C VAL A 260 5.81 -0.87 13.13
N THR A 261 6.37 0.34 13.18
CA THR A 261 7.81 0.58 12.91
C THR A 261 8.68 0.67 14.16
N VAL A 262 8.04 0.77 15.33
CA VAL A 262 8.65 0.64 16.66
C VAL A 262 8.01 -0.54 17.38
N ASN A 263 8.65 -1.08 18.42
CA ASN A 263 7.96 -2.07 19.24
C ASN A 263 6.71 -1.42 19.84
N THR A 264 5.59 -2.14 19.80
CA THR A 264 4.31 -1.62 20.29
C THR A 264 3.71 -2.62 21.26
N THR A 265 3.22 -2.11 22.39
CA THR A 265 2.52 -2.89 23.39
C THR A 265 1.06 -2.46 23.48
N VAL A 266 0.15 -3.42 23.63
CA VAL A 266 -1.25 -3.23 23.99
C VAL A 266 -1.44 -3.92 25.33
N ASP A 267 -1.73 -3.17 26.39
CA ASP A 267 -1.89 -3.72 27.75
C ASP A 267 -3.36 -3.94 28.18
N GLY A 268 -4.30 -3.63 27.28
CA GLY A 268 -5.71 -4.02 27.28
C GLY A 268 -6.09 -4.77 25.99
N THR A 269 -7.19 -4.40 25.35
CA THR A 269 -7.75 -5.11 24.20
C THR A 269 -7.24 -4.58 22.86
N LEU A 270 -6.82 -5.50 21.98
CA LEU A 270 -6.67 -5.21 20.54
C LEU A 270 -7.96 -5.53 19.79
N THR A 271 -8.48 -4.56 19.02
CA THR A 271 -9.67 -4.74 18.18
C THR A 271 -9.32 -4.50 16.71
N LEU A 272 -9.56 -5.50 15.86
CA LEU A 272 -9.31 -5.45 14.41
C LEU A 272 -10.65 -5.34 13.65
N THR A 273 -10.85 -4.26 12.91
CA THR A 273 -12.09 -4.00 12.13
C THR A 273 -11.81 -3.95 10.63
N THR A 274 -10.92 -3.06 10.20
CA THR A 274 -10.47 -2.91 8.80
C THR A 274 -9.04 -2.37 8.78
N GLY A 275 -8.26 -2.77 7.78
CA GLY A 275 -6.84 -2.43 7.66
C GLY A 275 -5.97 -3.40 8.45
N ASP A 276 -4.84 -3.80 7.88
CA ASP A 276 -3.93 -4.73 8.53
C ASP A 276 -3.03 -4.00 9.52
N ILE A 277 -2.57 -4.71 10.55
CA ILE A 277 -1.36 -4.30 11.27
C ILE A 277 -0.17 -4.94 10.57
N VAL A 278 0.77 -4.13 10.10
CA VAL A 278 1.99 -4.63 9.46
C VAL A 278 3.18 -4.37 10.37
N VAL A 279 3.75 -5.43 10.93
CA VAL A 279 4.88 -5.35 11.85
C VAL A 279 6.18 -5.33 11.06
N ALA A 280 6.89 -4.20 11.12
CA ALA A 280 8.14 -4.03 10.38
C ALA A 280 9.23 -5.01 10.84
N SER A 281 10.19 -5.29 9.94
CA SER A 281 11.29 -6.21 10.23
C SER A 281 12.05 -5.84 11.51
N GLY A 282 12.23 -6.81 12.40
CA GLY A 282 12.91 -6.63 13.69
C GLY A 282 12.08 -5.91 14.76
N LYS A 283 10.79 -5.67 14.51
CA LYS A 283 9.83 -5.13 15.49
C LYS A 283 8.91 -6.23 15.99
N LEU A 284 8.19 -5.93 17.06
CA LEU A 284 7.25 -6.83 17.69
C LEU A 284 6.02 -6.07 18.18
N LEU A 285 4.84 -6.57 17.82
CA LEU A 285 3.59 -6.22 18.49
C LEU A 285 3.41 -7.14 19.71
N THR A 286 3.19 -6.56 20.88
CA THR A 286 2.97 -7.33 22.11
C THR A 286 1.61 -7.00 22.72
N ILE A 287 0.81 -8.02 22.99
CA ILE A 287 -0.45 -7.91 23.71
C ILE A 287 -0.23 -8.49 25.12
N GLU A 288 -0.08 -7.60 26.11
CA GLU A 288 0.24 -7.94 27.50
C GLU A 288 -1.00 -8.19 28.37
N ASP A 289 -2.19 -7.95 27.82
CA ASP A 289 -3.44 -8.22 28.53
C ASP A 289 -3.57 -9.70 28.92
N VAL A 290 -4.11 -9.94 30.11
CA VAL A 290 -4.39 -11.28 30.63
C VAL A 290 -5.87 -11.62 30.60
N ASP A 291 -6.74 -10.65 30.34
CA ASP A 291 -8.17 -10.86 30.14
C ASP A 291 -8.40 -11.57 28.79
N ASP A 292 -9.40 -12.47 28.76
CA ASP A 292 -9.61 -13.44 27.68
C ASP A 292 -10.75 -12.96 26.75
N PRO A 293 -10.53 -12.78 25.42
CA PRO A 293 -9.32 -13.10 24.65
C PRO A 293 -8.28 -11.98 24.51
N GLY A 294 -8.55 -10.73 24.93
CA GLY A 294 -7.62 -9.59 24.77
C GLY A 294 -7.28 -9.21 23.31
N ILE A 295 -7.81 -9.94 22.33
CA ILE A 295 -7.78 -9.69 20.89
C ILE A 295 -9.16 -10.03 20.34
N SER A 296 -9.74 -9.16 19.52
CA SER A 296 -11.02 -9.40 18.86
C SER A 296 -10.98 -8.96 17.39
N GLY A 297 -11.82 -9.59 16.56
CA GLY A 297 -11.82 -9.38 15.11
C GLY A 297 -10.88 -10.34 14.38
N GLY A 298 -10.34 -9.89 13.24
CA GLY A 298 -9.53 -10.70 12.34
C GLY A 298 -10.34 -11.28 11.18
N SER A 299 -9.91 -10.99 9.96
CA SER A 299 -10.51 -11.47 8.72
C SER A 299 -9.53 -11.30 7.56
N THR A 300 -9.97 -11.59 6.34
CA THR A 300 -9.21 -11.25 5.11
C THR A 300 -9.11 -9.73 4.85
N SER A 301 -9.84 -8.89 5.59
CA SER A 301 -9.79 -7.43 5.48
C SER A 301 -9.09 -6.73 6.66
N THR A 302 -8.62 -7.51 7.65
CA THR A 302 -7.85 -7.02 8.79
C THR A 302 -7.15 -8.18 9.48
N MET A 303 -5.83 -8.18 9.50
CA MET A 303 -5.00 -9.20 10.13
C MET A 303 -3.71 -8.61 10.68
N ILE A 304 -2.93 -9.43 11.37
CA ILE A 304 -1.58 -9.09 11.80
C ILE A 304 -0.58 -9.72 10.83
N VAL A 305 0.15 -8.89 10.11
CA VAL A 305 1.21 -9.27 9.19
C VAL A 305 2.55 -9.11 9.89
N GLY A 306 3.18 -10.22 10.26
CA GLY A 306 4.43 -10.24 11.03
C GLY A 306 4.24 -10.70 12.48
N PRO A 307 5.29 -10.62 13.32
CA PRO A 307 5.28 -11.25 14.63
C PRO A 307 4.43 -10.51 15.66
N VAL A 308 3.55 -11.27 16.33
CA VAL A 308 2.78 -10.82 17.49
C VAL A 308 3.04 -11.72 18.69
N LYS A 309 3.20 -11.13 19.87
CA LYS A 309 3.34 -11.85 21.13
C LYS A 309 2.13 -11.60 22.02
N LYS A 310 1.36 -12.63 22.36
CA LYS A 310 0.21 -12.55 23.26
C LYS A 310 0.51 -13.23 24.59
N LYS A 311 0.36 -12.49 25.69
CA LYS A 311 0.30 -13.06 27.03
C LYS A 311 -1.08 -13.67 27.26
N TYR A 312 -1.11 -14.87 27.83
CA TYR A 312 -2.37 -15.58 28.04
C TYR A 312 -2.26 -16.53 29.24
N SER A 313 -3.31 -16.58 30.07
CA SER A 313 -3.33 -17.32 31.34
C SER A 313 -4.67 -18.06 31.53
N SER A 314 -5.18 -18.67 30.45
CA SER A 314 -6.48 -19.36 30.38
C SER A 314 -6.33 -20.69 29.64
N THR A 315 -7.21 -21.65 29.92
CA THR A 315 -7.31 -22.92 29.16
C THR A 315 -8.28 -22.83 27.99
N THR A 316 -8.99 -21.71 27.84
CA THR A 316 -9.84 -21.46 26.68
C THR A 316 -8.97 -21.34 25.44
N ALA A 317 -9.48 -21.78 24.29
CA ALA A 317 -8.78 -21.58 23.03
C ALA A 317 -8.78 -20.08 22.65
N ILE A 318 -7.62 -19.58 22.27
CA ILE A 318 -7.45 -18.23 21.72
C ILE A 318 -7.06 -18.31 20.25
N THR A 319 -7.67 -17.47 19.42
CA THR A 319 -7.31 -17.31 18.01
C THR A 319 -6.44 -16.07 17.85
N ILE A 320 -5.24 -16.24 17.29
CA ILE A 320 -4.33 -15.14 16.97
C ILE A 320 -4.49 -14.83 15.46
N PRO A 321 -4.98 -13.63 15.11
CA PRO A 321 -5.42 -13.30 13.74
C PRO A 321 -4.24 -12.90 12.84
N VAL A 322 -3.32 -13.84 12.57
CA VAL A 322 -2.16 -13.61 11.70
C VAL A 322 -2.45 -13.89 10.21
N GLY A 323 -1.62 -13.31 9.35
CA GLY A 323 -1.63 -13.54 7.91
C GLY A 323 -0.45 -12.88 7.20
N ASN A 324 -0.54 -12.68 5.89
CA ASN A 324 0.51 -12.06 5.07
C ASN A 324 0.06 -10.81 4.29
N GLY A 325 -1.12 -10.28 4.60
CA GLY A 325 -1.76 -9.16 3.90
C GLY A 325 -2.58 -9.55 2.68
N THR A 326 -2.54 -10.83 2.28
CA THR A 326 -3.36 -11.38 1.18
C THR A 326 -4.12 -12.63 1.60
N LYS A 327 -3.58 -13.36 2.58
CA LYS A 327 -4.13 -14.58 3.17
C LYS A 327 -4.27 -14.37 4.67
N TYR A 328 -5.47 -14.67 5.16
CA TYR A 328 -5.79 -14.72 6.58
C TYR A 328 -5.82 -16.18 7.01
N LEU A 329 -4.75 -16.63 7.66
CA LEU A 329 -4.62 -17.98 8.19
C LEU A 329 -4.26 -17.86 9.67
N PRO A 330 -5.28 -17.68 10.53
CA PRO A 330 -5.05 -17.48 11.95
C PRO A 330 -4.47 -18.75 12.59
N VAL A 331 -3.89 -18.60 13.77
CA VAL A 331 -3.47 -19.75 14.59
C VAL A 331 -4.33 -19.79 15.83
N LEU A 332 -4.98 -20.92 16.09
CA LEU A 332 -5.66 -21.15 17.35
C LEU A 332 -4.75 -21.93 18.31
N ILE A 333 -4.65 -21.44 19.54
CA ILE A 333 -3.85 -22.03 20.61
C ILE A 333 -4.82 -22.36 21.76
N ALA A 334 -4.88 -23.62 22.17
CA ALA A 334 -5.61 -24.06 23.35
C ALA A 334 -4.60 -24.52 24.42
N PRO A 335 -4.25 -23.67 25.39
CA PRO A 335 -3.29 -24.03 26.44
C PRO A 335 -3.82 -25.14 27.34
N ASN A 336 -2.94 -26.06 27.76
CA ASN A 336 -3.32 -27.20 28.60
C ASN A 336 -3.55 -26.80 30.07
N ASP A 337 -3.06 -25.63 30.49
CA ASP A 337 -3.25 -25.07 31.82
C ASP A 337 -3.32 -23.53 31.77
N ALA A 338 -3.66 -22.92 32.91
CA ALA A 338 -3.85 -21.48 33.04
C ALA A 338 -2.58 -20.72 33.49
N ASN A 339 -1.38 -21.31 33.39
CA ASN A 339 -0.16 -20.60 33.74
C ASN A 339 0.14 -19.50 32.71
N ALA A 340 0.50 -18.31 33.20
CA ALA A 340 0.81 -17.18 32.35
C ALA A 340 1.95 -17.51 31.37
N THR A 341 1.62 -17.48 30.08
CA THR A 341 2.49 -17.89 28.99
C THR A 341 2.47 -16.82 27.89
N HIS A 342 3.62 -16.57 27.28
CA HIS A 342 3.74 -15.65 26.14
C HIS A 342 3.89 -16.46 24.86
N TRP A 343 2.85 -16.42 24.04
CA TRP A 343 2.78 -17.05 22.73
C TRP A 343 3.18 -16.04 21.67
N GLN A 344 4.32 -16.25 21.01
CA GLN A 344 4.71 -15.44 19.86
C GLN A 344 4.31 -16.19 18.58
N VAL A 345 3.54 -15.52 17.72
CA VAL A 345 2.94 -16.11 16.53
C VAL A 345 3.28 -15.26 15.31
N GLU A 346 3.61 -15.92 14.20
CA GLU A 346 3.80 -15.29 12.89
C GLU A 346 3.42 -16.28 11.78
N TYR A 347 2.72 -15.81 10.76
CA TYR A 347 2.45 -16.56 9.53
C TYR A 347 3.41 -16.10 8.42
N LYS A 348 3.99 -17.05 7.67
CA LYS A 348 4.80 -16.76 6.47
C LYS A 348 4.36 -17.63 5.31
N ALA A 349 3.94 -16.99 4.22
CA ALA A 349 3.72 -17.64 2.93
C ALA A 349 5.03 -17.77 2.15
N SER A 350 6.00 -18.47 2.72
CA SER A 350 7.27 -18.75 2.08
C SER A 350 7.80 -20.11 2.50
N ALA A 351 8.59 -20.74 1.63
CA ALA A 351 9.26 -22.00 1.93
C ALA A 351 10.25 -21.84 3.09
N HIS A 352 10.25 -22.83 3.98
CA HIS A 352 11.33 -22.98 4.94
C HIS A 352 12.60 -23.47 4.23
N ALA A 353 13.77 -23.08 4.73
CA ALA A 353 15.05 -23.42 4.10
C ALA A 353 15.30 -24.94 4.02
N THR A 354 14.76 -25.67 4.99
CA THR A 354 14.88 -27.14 5.10
C THR A 354 13.57 -27.79 4.70
N SER A 355 13.64 -28.81 3.84
CA SER A 355 12.50 -29.61 3.36
C SER A 355 12.59 -31.10 3.72
N THR A 356 13.62 -31.52 4.47
CA THR A 356 13.89 -32.91 4.80
C THR A 356 13.19 -33.36 6.07
N THR A 357 12.66 -34.59 6.09
CA THR A 357 12.14 -35.24 7.30
C THR A 357 13.25 -35.80 8.18
N CYS A 358 13.00 -35.92 9.48
CA CYS A 358 13.95 -36.50 10.42
C CYS A 358 14.17 -37.99 10.15
N GLN A 359 15.41 -38.44 10.34
CA GLN A 359 15.78 -39.82 10.06
C GLN A 359 14.98 -40.79 10.94
N GLY A 360 14.16 -41.64 10.30
CA GLY A 360 13.31 -42.61 10.99
C GLY A 360 11.88 -42.14 11.23
N ASP A 361 11.53 -40.91 10.84
CA ASP A 361 10.13 -40.49 10.77
C ASP A 361 9.43 -41.29 9.64
N VAL A 362 8.41 -42.05 10.02
CA VAL A 362 7.58 -42.85 9.10
C VAL A 362 6.21 -42.23 8.87
N GLY A 363 5.89 -41.16 9.60
CA GLY A 363 4.59 -40.53 9.64
C GLY A 363 4.48 -39.27 8.77
N ILE A 364 5.59 -38.76 8.26
CA ILE A 364 5.63 -37.73 7.21
C ILE A 364 6.18 -38.33 5.91
N LYS A 365 5.47 -38.09 4.81
CA LYS A 365 5.85 -38.44 3.44
C LYS A 365 5.94 -37.22 2.53
N TYR A 366 5.17 -36.18 2.83
CA TYR A 366 5.25 -34.87 2.19
C TYR A 366 5.15 -33.76 3.22
N ILE A 367 5.83 -32.65 2.96
CA ILE A 367 5.85 -31.43 3.78
C ILE A 367 5.52 -30.27 2.86
N SER A 368 4.58 -29.41 3.25
CA SER A 368 4.27 -28.20 2.51
C SER A 368 5.47 -27.25 2.50
N ASN A 369 5.79 -26.73 1.32
CA ASN A 369 6.78 -25.67 1.12
C ASN A 369 6.13 -24.31 0.85
N ILE A 370 4.80 -24.20 0.98
CA ILE A 370 4.03 -23.01 0.61
C ILE A 370 3.99 -22.02 1.77
N GLU A 371 3.77 -22.52 2.97
CA GLU A 371 3.50 -21.69 4.14
C GLU A 371 3.94 -22.34 5.45
N HIS A 372 4.29 -21.49 6.41
CA HIS A 372 4.82 -21.89 7.70
C HIS A 372 4.25 -21.00 8.79
N HIS A 373 3.90 -21.62 9.91
CA HIS A 373 3.36 -20.97 11.09
C HIS A 373 4.41 -21.05 12.20
N PHE A 374 4.92 -19.91 12.61
CA PHE A 374 5.80 -19.78 13.76
C PHE A 374 4.89 -19.60 14.98
N VAL A 375 4.96 -20.52 15.94
CA VAL A 375 4.25 -20.51 17.21
C VAL A 375 5.24 -20.85 18.32
N ASP A 376 5.81 -19.82 18.95
CA ASP A 376 6.83 -19.92 19.99
C ASP A 376 6.28 -19.68 21.39
N ARG A 377 6.75 -20.48 22.34
CA ARG A 377 6.60 -20.20 23.77
C ARG A 377 7.81 -19.41 24.27
N THR A 378 7.69 -18.09 24.32
CA THR A 378 8.81 -17.19 24.69
C THR A 378 9.02 -17.07 26.21
N SER A 379 8.01 -17.40 27.01
CA SER A 379 8.11 -17.60 28.45
C SER A 379 6.97 -18.49 28.97
N GLY A 380 7.12 -19.07 30.16
CA GLY A 380 6.13 -19.99 30.73
C GLY A 380 6.47 -21.44 30.39
N THR A 381 5.67 -22.38 30.91
CA THR A 381 5.90 -23.83 30.77
C THR A 381 4.67 -24.59 30.27
N THR A 382 3.61 -23.88 29.91
CA THR A 382 2.36 -24.48 29.44
C THR A 382 2.55 -25.08 28.06
N ASP A 383 2.17 -26.33 27.90
CA ASP A 383 2.02 -26.97 26.59
C ASP A 383 0.63 -26.66 26.03
N ALA A 384 0.41 -26.84 24.73
CA ALA A 384 -0.85 -26.45 24.10
C ALA A 384 -1.27 -27.42 23.00
N THR A 385 -2.54 -27.37 22.63
CA THR A 385 -3.00 -27.82 21.32
C THR A 385 -2.95 -26.63 20.37
N VAL A 386 -2.29 -26.80 19.23
CA VAL A 386 -2.24 -25.80 18.16
C VAL A 386 -3.08 -26.27 16.99
N ARG A 387 -3.90 -25.36 16.48
CA ARG A 387 -4.71 -25.55 15.29
C ARG A 387 -4.24 -24.61 14.20
N LEU A 388 -3.98 -25.20 13.04
CA LEU A 388 -3.68 -24.50 11.80
C LEU A 388 -4.89 -24.61 10.87
N TYR A 389 -5.10 -23.56 10.10
CA TYR A 389 -6.14 -23.49 9.09
C TYR A 389 -5.50 -23.65 7.71
N TRP A 390 -6.28 -24.06 6.73
CA TRP A 390 -5.89 -24.03 5.33
C TRP A 390 -6.99 -23.41 4.48
N ASP A 391 -6.65 -23.12 3.24
CA ASP A 391 -7.58 -22.71 2.21
C ASP A 391 -7.21 -23.36 0.87
N ALA A 392 -7.91 -23.00 -0.19
CA ALA A 392 -7.64 -23.52 -1.54
C ALA A 392 -6.20 -23.25 -2.03
N SER A 393 -5.52 -22.24 -1.48
CA SER A 393 -4.15 -21.87 -1.86
C SER A 393 -3.07 -22.56 -1.02
N SER A 394 -3.48 -23.41 -0.07
CA SER A 394 -2.62 -24.24 0.76
C SER A 394 -2.32 -25.61 0.14
N ASN A 395 -2.91 -25.90 -1.03
CA ASN A 395 -2.81 -27.16 -1.76
C ASN A 395 -3.20 -28.40 -0.93
N VAL A 396 -4.24 -28.27 -0.11
CA VAL A 396 -4.89 -29.40 0.57
C VAL A 396 -6.11 -29.82 -0.25
N THR A 397 -6.13 -31.05 -0.76
CA THR A 397 -7.28 -31.61 -1.49
C THR A 397 -8.17 -32.45 -0.58
N GLU A 398 -9.45 -32.63 -0.94
CA GLU A 398 -10.39 -33.47 -0.18
C GLU A 398 -9.89 -34.92 0.00
N ALA A 399 -9.12 -35.44 -0.95
CA ALA A 399 -8.54 -36.78 -0.90
C ALA A 399 -7.44 -36.91 0.19
N GLU A 400 -6.81 -35.80 0.57
CA GLU A 400 -5.64 -35.76 1.45
C GLU A 400 -5.99 -35.45 2.91
N ILE A 401 -7.23 -35.08 3.22
CA ILE A 401 -7.58 -34.65 4.59
C ILE A 401 -7.33 -35.77 5.61
N SER A 402 -7.59 -37.03 5.24
CA SER A 402 -7.30 -38.18 6.11
C SER A 402 -5.79 -38.42 6.34
N SER A 403 -4.95 -37.96 5.42
CA SER A 403 -3.50 -38.06 5.51
C SER A 403 -2.83 -36.80 6.08
N LEU A 404 -3.58 -35.71 6.25
CA LEU A 404 -3.07 -34.42 6.70
C LEU A 404 -2.46 -34.51 8.12
N ARG A 405 -1.32 -33.88 8.30
CA ARG A 405 -0.53 -33.82 9.54
C ARG A 405 -0.06 -32.38 9.78
N ILE A 406 0.30 -32.08 11.02
CA ILE A 406 1.10 -30.91 11.36
C ILE A 406 2.54 -31.40 11.54
N ALA A 407 3.44 -30.93 10.68
CA ALA A 407 4.87 -31.15 10.82
C ALA A 407 5.48 -30.03 11.67
N HIS A 408 6.45 -30.41 12.50
CA HIS A 408 7.23 -29.52 13.35
C HIS A 408 8.69 -29.56 12.91
N TYR A 409 9.34 -28.40 12.86
CA TYR A 409 10.75 -28.33 12.53
C TYR A 409 11.61 -28.44 13.79
N ASN A 410 12.40 -29.50 13.86
CA ASN A 410 13.39 -29.71 14.90
C ASN A 410 14.71 -29.04 14.50
N SER A 411 14.97 -27.88 15.10
CA SER A 411 16.21 -27.11 14.89
C SER A 411 17.49 -27.81 15.37
N GLY A 412 17.40 -28.80 16.26
CA GLY A 412 18.55 -29.56 16.75
C GLY A 412 19.09 -30.54 15.72
N ASP A 413 18.19 -31.13 14.93
CA ASP A 413 18.51 -32.14 13.91
C ASP A 413 18.38 -31.62 12.47
N ASP A 414 17.97 -30.35 12.30
CA ASP A 414 17.73 -29.69 10.99
C ASP A 414 16.78 -30.52 10.10
N CYS A 415 15.60 -30.84 10.64
CA CYS A 415 14.64 -31.71 9.97
C CYS A 415 13.22 -31.52 10.49
N TRP A 416 12.25 -32.05 9.75
CA TRP A 416 10.83 -32.06 10.10
C TRP A 416 10.39 -33.40 10.72
N ASP A 417 9.68 -33.35 11.85
CA ASP A 417 9.10 -34.50 12.54
C ASP A 417 7.61 -34.32 12.86
N LEU A 418 6.92 -35.43 13.18
CA LEU A 418 5.60 -35.37 13.79
C LEU A 418 5.71 -34.97 15.26
N GLY A 419 5.43 -33.70 15.57
CA GLY A 419 5.54 -33.14 16.92
C GLY A 419 4.76 -33.90 18.03
N ASN A 420 3.60 -34.51 17.73
CA ASN A 420 2.94 -35.56 18.54
C ASN A 420 1.70 -36.14 17.81
N ALA A 421 1.47 -37.45 17.94
CA ALA A 421 0.73 -38.27 16.96
C ALA A 421 -0.83 -38.17 16.90
N THR A 422 -1.49 -37.35 17.72
CA THR A 422 -2.96 -37.25 17.69
C THR A 422 -3.40 -36.02 16.90
N VAL A 423 -3.94 -36.28 15.72
CA VAL A 423 -4.44 -35.26 14.80
C VAL A 423 -5.96 -35.33 14.77
N SER A 424 -6.61 -34.18 14.95
CA SER A 424 -8.03 -33.99 14.66
C SER A 424 -8.15 -33.06 13.47
N THR A 425 -8.99 -33.43 12.50
CA THR A 425 -9.23 -32.67 11.27
C THR A 425 -10.72 -32.45 11.09
N ASN A 426 -11.12 -31.27 10.61
CA ASN A 426 -12.49 -30.99 10.20
C ASN A 426 -12.50 -30.42 8.78
N THR A 427 -13.19 -31.12 7.89
CA THR A 427 -13.28 -30.79 6.46
C THR A 427 -14.33 -29.73 6.14
N THR A 428 -15.14 -29.32 7.12
CA THR A 428 -16.21 -28.33 6.94
C THR A 428 -15.70 -26.91 7.23
N ASP A 429 -14.67 -26.82 8.09
CA ASP A 429 -14.13 -25.57 8.61
C ASP A 429 -12.62 -25.41 8.30
N ASP A 430 -12.08 -26.28 7.43
CA ASP A 430 -10.71 -26.27 6.91
C ASP A 430 -9.60 -26.07 7.97
N TRP A 431 -9.58 -26.95 8.98
CA TRP A 431 -8.55 -26.91 10.03
C TRP A 431 -8.07 -28.28 10.52
N ILE A 432 -6.83 -28.28 11.02
CA ILE A 432 -6.12 -29.41 11.63
C ILE A 432 -5.52 -28.96 12.95
N GLU A 433 -5.57 -29.81 13.97
CA GLU A 433 -4.95 -29.53 15.25
C GLU A 433 -4.14 -30.71 15.80
N ALA A 434 -3.11 -30.38 16.57
CA ALA A 434 -2.25 -31.33 17.25
C ALA A 434 -1.85 -30.81 18.63
N ALA A 435 -1.73 -31.72 19.60
CA ALA A 435 -1.11 -31.41 20.88
C ALA A 435 0.41 -31.28 20.68
N ILE A 436 0.98 -30.15 21.08
CA ILE A 436 2.40 -29.84 20.92
C ILE A 436 3.10 -29.60 22.26
N THR A 437 4.34 -30.07 22.36
CA THR A 437 5.24 -29.83 23.51
C THR A 437 6.59 -29.24 23.09
N THR A 438 6.87 -29.28 21.78
CA THR A 438 7.90 -28.52 21.07
C THR A 438 7.22 -27.45 20.21
N PHE A 439 7.95 -26.41 19.83
CA PHE A 439 7.41 -25.16 19.26
C PHE A 439 8.13 -24.83 17.95
N SER A 440 7.74 -23.72 17.30
CA SER A 440 8.06 -23.31 15.92
C SER A 440 9.30 -23.87 15.19
N PRO A 441 9.23 -23.85 13.84
CA PRO A 441 8.03 -23.63 13.00
C PRO A 441 7.19 -24.89 12.81
N PHE A 442 5.94 -24.67 12.39
CA PHE A 442 4.99 -25.70 11.98
C PHE A 442 4.55 -25.49 10.53
N THR A 443 4.19 -26.58 9.85
CA THR A 443 3.53 -26.53 8.54
C THR A 443 2.60 -27.72 8.34
N LEU A 444 1.80 -27.67 7.26
CA LEU A 444 0.97 -28.78 6.82
C LEU A 444 1.85 -29.87 6.19
N ALA A 445 1.49 -31.13 6.43
CA ALA A 445 2.20 -32.29 5.93
C ALA A 445 1.22 -33.43 5.60
N SER A 446 1.70 -34.48 4.94
CA SER A 446 0.93 -35.69 4.65
C SER A 446 1.69 -36.94 5.05
N ASN A 447 0.98 -37.97 5.52
CA ASN A 447 1.54 -39.30 5.83
C ASN A 447 1.47 -40.29 4.67
N THR A 448 0.97 -39.86 3.50
CA THR A 448 1.00 -40.63 2.26
C THR A 448 1.92 -39.91 1.27
N ASN A 449 2.51 -40.67 0.34
CA ASN A 449 3.09 -40.08 -0.87
C ASN A 449 1.97 -39.60 -1.81
N GLY A 450 0.80 -39.25 -1.28
CA GLY A 450 -0.39 -38.88 -2.05
C GLY A 450 0.08 -37.98 -3.17
N GLU A 451 -0.41 -38.25 -4.37
CA GLU A 451 -0.13 -37.44 -5.54
C GLU A 451 -0.59 -36.02 -5.18
N HIS A 452 0.30 -35.25 -4.59
CA HIS A 452 0.35 -33.81 -4.72
C HIS A 452 0.55 -33.66 -6.22
N THR A 453 -0.54 -33.80 -6.97
CA THR A 453 -0.69 -33.09 -8.21
C THR A 453 -0.67 -31.66 -7.74
N THR A 454 0.54 -31.12 -7.58
CA THR A 454 0.78 -29.74 -7.94
C THR A 454 -0.04 -29.50 -9.18
N LEU A 455 -1.06 -28.65 -9.07
CA LEU A 455 -1.58 -27.70 -10.07
C LEU A 455 -2.94 -27.15 -9.62
N PRO A 456 -3.24 -25.87 -9.89
CA PRO A 456 -2.78 -25.16 -11.08
C PRO A 456 -1.74 -24.08 -10.81
N ILE A 457 -0.98 -23.75 -11.85
CA ILE A 457 -0.33 -22.45 -11.99
C ILE A 457 -1.38 -21.38 -11.71
N LYS A 458 -1.04 -20.33 -10.97
CA LYS A 458 -1.97 -19.22 -10.82
C LYS A 458 -1.75 -18.25 -11.98
N LEU A 459 -2.41 -18.52 -13.10
CA LEU A 459 -2.46 -17.59 -14.22
C LEU A 459 -3.18 -16.31 -13.76
N LEU A 460 -2.51 -15.16 -13.91
CA LEU A 460 -3.09 -13.85 -13.61
C LEU A 460 -3.96 -13.37 -14.77
N ASP A 461 -3.44 -13.46 -15.99
CA ASP A 461 -4.12 -13.04 -17.21
C ASP A 461 -3.57 -13.80 -18.42
N PHE A 462 -4.41 -13.96 -19.44
CA PHE A 462 -4.02 -14.33 -20.80
C PHE A 462 -4.84 -13.50 -21.77
N SER A 463 -4.18 -12.78 -22.67
CA SER A 463 -4.82 -11.83 -23.58
C SER A 463 -4.19 -11.88 -24.98
N ALA A 464 -5.00 -11.52 -25.98
CA ALA A 464 -4.60 -11.42 -27.38
C ALA A 464 -4.97 -10.03 -27.92
N GLU A 465 -4.00 -9.33 -28.48
CA GLU A 465 -4.16 -7.97 -29.00
C GLU A 465 -3.65 -7.91 -30.44
N THR A 466 -4.29 -7.09 -31.29
CA THR A 466 -3.80 -6.84 -32.64
C THR A 466 -2.59 -5.90 -32.59
N ASP A 467 -1.54 -6.26 -33.33
CA ASP A 467 -0.33 -5.45 -33.53
C ASP A 467 -0.10 -5.30 -35.05
N GLY A 468 -0.87 -4.40 -35.66
CA GLY A 468 -0.94 -4.26 -37.12
C GLY A 468 -1.62 -5.47 -37.77
N GLN A 469 -0.84 -6.29 -38.50
CA GLN A 469 -1.30 -7.53 -39.14
C GLN A 469 -0.88 -8.79 -38.37
N LEU A 470 -0.30 -8.62 -37.19
CA LEU A 470 0.13 -9.69 -36.30
C LEU A 470 -0.80 -9.74 -35.08
N VAL A 471 -0.77 -10.85 -34.36
CA VAL A 471 -1.43 -10.95 -33.06
C VAL A 471 -0.37 -11.13 -31.98
N ARG A 472 -0.39 -10.25 -30.98
CA ARG A 472 0.46 -10.36 -29.80
C ARG A 472 -0.33 -11.03 -28.69
N LEU A 473 0.22 -12.13 -28.18
CA LEU A 473 -0.29 -12.87 -27.05
C LEU A 473 0.55 -12.53 -25.82
N LYS A 474 -0.12 -12.29 -24.70
CA LYS A 474 0.52 -11.96 -23.42
C LYS A 474 -0.12 -12.80 -22.32
N TRP A 475 0.69 -13.31 -21.42
CA TRP A 475 0.21 -13.89 -20.18
C TRP A 475 1.18 -13.65 -19.04
N SER A 476 0.65 -13.70 -17.83
CA SER A 476 1.42 -13.57 -16.61
C SER A 476 1.06 -14.69 -15.65
N THR A 477 2.06 -15.35 -15.10
CA THR A 477 1.90 -16.33 -14.03
C THR A 477 2.27 -15.70 -12.71
N ALA A 478 1.46 -15.85 -11.66
CA ALA A 478 1.84 -15.42 -10.32
C ALA A 478 2.92 -16.33 -9.69
N SER A 479 2.87 -17.62 -10.04
CA SER A 479 3.83 -18.66 -9.64
C SER A 479 3.77 -19.82 -10.62
N GLU A 480 4.89 -20.48 -10.86
CA GLU A 480 5.05 -21.71 -11.67
C GLU A 480 5.57 -22.85 -10.79
N ILE A 481 4.97 -24.04 -10.90
CA ILE A 481 5.45 -25.24 -10.20
C ILE A 481 5.46 -26.39 -11.20
N ASP A 482 6.61 -27.04 -11.33
CA ASP A 482 6.92 -28.15 -12.26
C ASP A 482 6.53 -27.93 -13.73
N ASN A 483 6.39 -26.66 -14.15
CA ASN A 483 6.04 -26.27 -15.52
C ASN A 483 7.22 -26.49 -16.48
N ASP A 484 7.09 -27.45 -17.40
CA ASP A 484 8.08 -27.71 -18.45
C ASP A 484 7.95 -26.67 -19.57
N TYR A 485 6.75 -26.50 -20.12
CA TYR A 485 6.49 -25.53 -21.19
C TYR A 485 5.03 -25.13 -21.34
N PHE A 486 4.83 -23.96 -21.95
CA PHE A 486 3.55 -23.52 -22.48
C PHE A 486 3.41 -23.88 -23.96
N THR A 487 2.22 -24.33 -24.34
CA THR A 487 1.78 -24.49 -25.73
C THR A 487 0.73 -23.43 -26.03
N ILE A 488 0.97 -22.66 -27.10
CA ILE A 488 -0.01 -21.72 -27.63
C ILE A 488 -0.66 -22.38 -28.83
N GLU A 489 -1.99 -22.40 -28.83
CA GLU A 489 -2.76 -22.97 -29.91
C GLU A 489 -3.78 -21.97 -30.46
N ARG A 490 -4.00 -22.04 -31.77
CA ARG A 490 -4.86 -21.14 -32.54
C ARG A 490 -5.97 -21.92 -33.24
N SER A 491 -7.14 -21.31 -33.41
CA SER A 491 -8.29 -21.90 -34.09
C SER A 491 -9.08 -20.86 -34.89
N GLU A 492 -9.63 -21.25 -36.04
CA GLU A 492 -10.59 -20.46 -36.85
C GLU A 492 -12.03 -20.57 -36.32
N ASP A 493 -12.38 -21.70 -35.71
CA ASP A 493 -13.76 -22.05 -35.34
C ASP A 493 -13.95 -22.17 -33.81
N GLY A 494 -12.88 -22.02 -33.03
CA GLY A 494 -12.86 -22.19 -31.58
C GLY A 494 -13.04 -23.65 -31.13
N LEU A 495 -12.96 -24.61 -32.05
CA LEU A 495 -13.14 -26.05 -31.79
C LEU A 495 -11.88 -26.84 -32.17
N ASN A 496 -11.35 -26.61 -33.37
CA ASN A 496 -10.18 -27.28 -33.90
C ASN A 496 -8.97 -26.35 -33.73
N PHE A 497 -8.10 -26.70 -32.78
CA PHE A 497 -6.91 -25.91 -32.45
C PHE A 497 -5.65 -26.55 -33.06
N GLU A 498 -4.79 -25.71 -33.63
CA GLU A 498 -3.44 -26.07 -34.07
C GLU A 498 -2.38 -25.42 -33.17
N VAL A 499 -1.27 -26.11 -32.94
CA VAL A 499 -0.14 -25.57 -32.16
C VAL A 499 0.64 -24.58 -33.00
N ILE A 500 0.82 -23.35 -32.50
CA ILE A 500 1.60 -22.30 -33.17
C ILE A 500 2.91 -21.97 -32.46
N HIS A 501 2.98 -22.11 -31.13
CA HIS A 501 4.22 -21.92 -30.38
C HIS A 501 4.35 -22.89 -29.20
N LEU A 502 5.59 -23.17 -28.85
CA LEU A 502 6.00 -23.86 -27.64
C LEU A 502 7.04 -22.98 -26.94
N ILE A 503 6.80 -22.64 -25.69
CA ILE A 503 7.57 -21.66 -24.92
C ILE A 503 7.98 -22.31 -23.61
N ASP A 504 9.28 -22.41 -23.36
CA ASP A 504 9.79 -23.03 -22.12
C ASP A 504 9.22 -22.32 -20.88
N GLY A 505 8.79 -23.11 -19.91
CA GLY A 505 8.41 -22.66 -18.58
C GLY A 505 9.63 -22.32 -17.74
N ALA A 506 9.41 -21.70 -16.58
CA ALA A 506 10.47 -21.47 -15.61
C ALA A 506 10.78 -22.71 -14.75
N GLY A 507 10.07 -23.82 -14.94
CA GLY A 507 10.12 -24.98 -14.05
C GLY A 507 9.43 -24.69 -12.73
N ASN A 508 10.14 -24.00 -11.84
CA ASN A 508 9.63 -23.60 -10.52
C ASN A 508 9.93 -22.11 -10.27
N SER A 509 8.89 -21.31 -10.07
CA SER A 509 8.94 -19.88 -9.74
C SER A 509 7.85 -19.50 -8.75
N PHE A 510 8.20 -18.69 -7.74
CA PHE A 510 7.23 -18.09 -6.82
C PHE A 510 7.07 -16.58 -7.03
N ASN A 511 7.73 -16.03 -8.05
CA ASN A 511 7.60 -14.64 -8.47
C ASN A 511 6.76 -14.57 -9.75
N GLN A 512 6.11 -13.42 -9.96
CA GLN A 512 5.42 -13.15 -11.20
C GLN A 512 6.40 -13.22 -12.39
N ILE A 513 6.00 -13.92 -13.45
CA ILE A 513 6.72 -13.94 -14.72
C ILE A 513 5.75 -13.54 -15.83
N ASP A 514 6.21 -12.63 -16.68
CA ASP A 514 5.46 -12.14 -17.82
C ASP A 514 6.03 -12.73 -19.11
N TYR A 515 5.14 -13.26 -19.94
CA TYR A 515 5.48 -13.89 -21.21
C TYR A 515 4.80 -13.15 -22.35
N THR A 516 5.46 -13.15 -23.51
CA THR A 516 4.88 -12.63 -24.75
C THR A 516 5.32 -13.44 -25.95
N VAL A 517 4.38 -13.68 -26.87
CA VAL A 517 4.66 -14.26 -28.18
C VAL A 517 3.84 -13.54 -29.24
N VAL A 518 4.27 -13.64 -30.50
CA VAL A 518 3.61 -13.02 -31.64
C VAL A 518 3.25 -14.10 -32.64
N ASP A 519 1.97 -14.21 -32.98
CA ASP A 519 1.52 -14.93 -34.17
C ASP A 519 1.79 -14.06 -35.39
N GLU A 520 2.73 -14.51 -36.23
CA GLU A 520 3.17 -13.80 -37.43
C GLU A 520 2.26 -14.02 -38.65
N ALA A 521 1.36 -15.01 -38.58
CA ALA A 521 0.49 -15.37 -39.69
C ALA A 521 -0.96 -15.62 -39.21
N PRO A 522 -1.58 -14.67 -38.48
CA PRO A 522 -2.91 -14.86 -37.92
C PRO A 522 -3.96 -15.06 -39.01
N ILE A 523 -5.11 -15.66 -38.67
CA ILE A 523 -6.19 -15.87 -39.62
C ILE A 523 -6.91 -14.53 -39.90
N ASP A 524 -7.26 -14.28 -41.15
CA ASP A 524 -8.12 -13.15 -41.52
C ASP A 524 -9.54 -13.34 -40.95
N GLY A 525 -10.00 -12.37 -40.17
CA GLY A 525 -11.20 -12.45 -39.35
C GLY A 525 -10.90 -12.81 -37.89
N ILE A 526 -11.82 -13.53 -37.26
CA ILE A 526 -11.70 -13.88 -35.83
C ILE A 526 -10.78 -15.08 -35.69
N SER A 527 -9.70 -14.90 -34.94
CA SER A 527 -8.82 -15.97 -34.47
C SER A 527 -9.09 -16.23 -32.98
N TYR A 528 -9.20 -17.49 -32.60
CA TYR A 528 -9.29 -17.94 -31.22
C TYR A 528 -7.93 -18.49 -30.77
N TYR A 529 -7.50 -18.13 -29.57
CA TYR A 529 -6.24 -18.61 -28.98
C TYR A 529 -6.51 -19.22 -27.62
N ARG A 530 -5.78 -20.30 -27.32
CA ARG A 530 -5.75 -20.87 -25.97
C ARG A 530 -4.32 -21.14 -25.55
N LEU A 531 -4.09 -20.95 -24.26
CA LEU A 531 -2.86 -21.29 -23.59
C LEU A 531 -3.03 -22.66 -22.93
N LYS A 532 -2.04 -23.52 -23.11
CA LYS A 532 -1.94 -24.82 -22.45
C LYS A 532 -0.62 -24.88 -21.71
N GLN A 533 -0.62 -25.28 -20.46
CA GLN A 533 0.59 -25.61 -19.71
C GLN A 533 0.88 -27.10 -19.83
N THR A 534 2.13 -27.52 -19.83
CA THR A 534 2.53 -28.93 -19.70
C THR A 534 3.69 -29.05 -18.72
N ASP A 535 3.58 -30.00 -17.80
CA ASP A 535 4.54 -30.23 -16.73
C ASP A 535 5.60 -31.26 -17.12
N PHE A 536 6.65 -31.38 -16.31
CA PHE A 536 7.74 -32.34 -16.57
C PHE A 536 7.29 -33.81 -16.56
N ASP A 537 6.14 -34.12 -15.95
CA ASP A 537 5.54 -35.46 -15.94
C ASP A 537 4.57 -35.71 -17.11
N GLY A 538 4.34 -34.69 -17.94
CA GLY A 538 3.46 -34.72 -19.11
C GLY A 538 1.98 -34.44 -18.82
N GLN A 539 1.60 -34.13 -17.58
CA GLN A 539 0.27 -33.58 -17.28
C GLN A 539 0.11 -32.19 -17.89
N PHE A 540 -1.15 -31.79 -18.12
CA PHE A 540 -1.43 -30.50 -18.74
C PHE A 540 -2.77 -29.91 -18.32
N GLU A 541 -2.84 -28.59 -18.40
CA GLU A 541 -4.05 -27.80 -18.17
C GLU A 541 -4.27 -26.79 -19.30
N TYR A 542 -5.53 -26.49 -19.61
CA TYR A 542 -5.91 -25.42 -20.54
C TYR A 542 -6.49 -24.23 -19.79
N PHE A 543 -6.10 -23.02 -20.19
CA PHE A 543 -6.69 -21.77 -19.71
C PHE A 543 -7.84 -21.30 -20.60
N PRO A 544 -8.64 -20.31 -20.15
CA PRO A 544 -9.72 -19.75 -20.94
C PRO A 544 -9.26 -19.29 -22.33
N VAL A 545 -10.10 -19.57 -23.33
CA VAL A 545 -9.88 -19.16 -24.72
C VAL A 545 -10.09 -17.66 -24.85
N VAL A 546 -9.16 -16.97 -25.51
CA VAL A 546 -9.32 -15.57 -25.92
C VAL A 546 -9.51 -15.47 -27.43
N SER A 547 -10.12 -14.38 -27.88
CA SER A 547 -10.35 -14.16 -29.31
C SER A 547 -9.95 -12.75 -29.71
N VAL A 548 -9.43 -12.62 -30.92
CA VAL A 548 -9.09 -11.33 -31.52
C VAL A 548 -9.48 -11.34 -32.99
N ASN A 549 -10.00 -10.22 -33.47
CA ASN A 549 -10.39 -10.07 -34.86
C ASN A 549 -9.30 -9.28 -35.60
N VAL A 550 -8.60 -9.95 -36.52
CA VAL A 550 -7.57 -9.36 -37.37
C VAL A 550 -8.16 -9.15 -38.75
N LYS A 551 -7.91 -8.01 -39.37
CA LYS A 551 -8.22 -7.80 -40.78
C LYS A 551 -6.91 -7.75 -41.54
N LEU A 552 -6.56 -8.84 -42.22
CA LEU A 552 -5.35 -8.88 -43.05
C LEU A 552 -5.57 -8.01 -44.29
N LYS A 553 -4.54 -7.27 -44.70
CA LYS A 553 -4.62 -6.43 -45.90
C LYS A 553 -4.46 -7.32 -47.12
N GLN A 554 -5.44 -7.30 -48.01
CA GLN A 554 -5.43 -8.17 -49.19
C GLN A 554 -4.60 -7.57 -50.34
N PHE A 555 -3.80 -8.44 -50.96
CA PHE A 555 -3.01 -8.19 -52.14
C PHE A 555 -3.32 -9.34 -53.11
N ASP A 556 -3.89 -9.03 -54.28
CA ASP A 556 -4.43 -10.04 -55.20
C ASP A 556 -3.97 -9.83 -56.65
N LEU A 557 -3.53 -10.90 -57.30
CA LEU A 557 -3.15 -10.88 -58.71
C LEU A 557 -4.40 -10.96 -59.58
N SER A 558 -4.64 -9.91 -60.36
CA SER A 558 -5.79 -9.77 -61.25
C SER A 558 -5.53 -10.41 -62.63
N GLY A 559 -4.28 -10.41 -63.11
CA GLY A 559 -3.94 -11.06 -64.37
C GLY A 559 -2.49 -10.88 -64.82
N ILE A 560 -2.05 -11.73 -65.76
CA ILE A 560 -0.73 -11.65 -66.41
C ILE A 560 -0.92 -11.83 -67.92
N TYR A 561 -0.61 -10.81 -68.71
CA TYR A 561 -0.85 -10.87 -70.15
C TYR A 561 0.13 -10.04 -71.00
N PRO A 562 0.37 -10.42 -72.27
CA PRO A 562 -0.02 -11.72 -72.84
C PRO A 562 0.78 -12.86 -72.20
N ASN A 563 0.15 -14.01 -71.99
CA ASN A 563 0.82 -15.24 -71.56
C ASN A 563 0.33 -16.40 -72.45
N PRO A 564 1.13 -16.92 -73.40
CA PRO A 564 2.58 -16.72 -73.55
C PRO A 564 3.01 -15.32 -74.00
N ALA A 565 4.13 -14.84 -73.45
CA ALA A 565 4.70 -13.52 -73.70
C ALA A 565 5.89 -13.58 -74.68
N LYS A 566 6.03 -12.53 -75.50
CA LYS A 566 7.19 -12.35 -76.39
C LYS A 566 8.21 -11.41 -75.78
N ASN A 567 8.10 -10.10 -75.92
CA ASN A 567 9.15 -9.19 -75.42
C ASN A 567 8.82 -8.61 -74.06
N ASN A 568 7.54 -8.46 -73.75
CA ASN A 568 7.05 -7.84 -72.55
C ASN A 568 5.86 -8.62 -71.99
N VAL A 569 5.64 -8.47 -70.69
CA VAL A 569 4.44 -8.93 -69.99
C VAL A 569 3.93 -7.82 -69.07
N ILE A 570 2.61 -7.72 -68.98
CA ILE A 570 1.89 -6.84 -68.07
C ILE A 570 1.36 -7.70 -66.92
N ILE A 571 1.60 -7.26 -65.70
CA ILE A 571 1.11 -7.87 -64.46
C ILE A 571 0.12 -6.89 -63.83
N GLU A 572 -1.14 -7.30 -63.71
CA GLU A 572 -2.19 -6.54 -63.03
C GLU A 572 -2.46 -7.15 -61.65
N PHE A 573 -2.52 -6.30 -60.64
CA PHE A 573 -2.81 -6.70 -59.27
C PHE A 573 -3.54 -5.59 -58.51
N THR A 574 -4.34 -5.97 -57.52
CA THR A 574 -5.07 -5.04 -56.67
C THR A 574 -4.41 -4.99 -55.29
N ALA A 575 -4.27 -3.79 -54.75
CA ALA A 575 -3.78 -3.56 -53.39
C ALA A 575 -4.81 -2.72 -52.63
N GLU A 576 -5.12 -3.07 -51.38
CA GLU A 576 -6.11 -2.31 -50.58
C GLU A 576 -5.60 -0.93 -50.13
N GLU A 577 -4.27 -0.73 -50.05
CA GLU A 577 -3.62 0.52 -49.65
C GLU A 577 -2.28 0.73 -50.39
N TYR A 578 -1.59 1.85 -50.10
CA TYR A 578 -0.21 2.07 -50.53
C TYR A 578 0.74 1.12 -49.78
N ASP A 579 1.45 0.27 -50.51
CA ASP A 579 2.38 -0.73 -49.99
C ASP A 579 3.63 -0.83 -50.91
N GLU A 580 4.73 -1.41 -50.43
CA GLU A 580 5.86 -1.78 -51.28
C GLU A 580 5.83 -3.27 -51.61
N VAL A 581 5.83 -3.59 -52.89
CA VAL A 581 5.80 -4.95 -53.41
C VAL A 581 7.09 -5.22 -54.16
N THR A 582 7.74 -6.33 -53.81
CA THR A 582 8.88 -6.86 -54.55
C THR A 582 8.40 -7.94 -55.52
N MET A 583 8.60 -7.74 -56.81
CA MET A 583 8.35 -8.73 -57.86
C MET A 583 9.68 -9.34 -58.31
N SER A 584 9.77 -10.66 -58.23
CA SER A 584 10.90 -11.45 -58.73
C SER A 584 10.45 -12.45 -59.80
N LEU A 585 11.29 -12.66 -60.82
CA LEU A 585 11.07 -13.65 -61.87
C LEU A 585 12.14 -14.75 -61.77
N TYR A 586 11.71 -16.00 -61.63
CA TYR A 586 12.58 -17.16 -61.48
C TYR A 586 12.49 -18.10 -62.68
N ASN A 587 13.60 -18.79 -62.98
CA ASN A 587 13.58 -19.94 -63.90
C ASN A 587 13.25 -21.24 -63.16
N LEU A 588 13.17 -22.36 -63.89
CA LEU A 588 12.88 -23.70 -63.34
C LEU A 588 13.94 -24.23 -62.36
N MET A 589 15.14 -23.63 -62.34
CA MET A 589 16.22 -23.97 -61.39
C MET A 589 16.17 -23.11 -60.12
N GLY A 590 15.17 -22.24 -59.96
CA GLY A 590 15.05 -21.33 -58.82
C GLY A 590 16.00 -20.13 -58.88
N GLN A 591 16.68 -19.90 -60.01
CA GLN A 591 17.55 -18.73 -60.17
C GLN A 591 16.71 -17.47 -60.43
N GLU A 592 16.92 -16.42 -59.64
CA GLU A 592 16.32 -15.10 -59.84
C GLU A 592 16.93 -14.42 -61.08
N LEU A 593 16.09 -14.04 -62.04
CA LEU A 593 16.50 -13.42 -63.30
C LEU A 593 16.16 -11.94 -63.37
N ILE A 594 15.05 -11.53 -62.76
CA ILE A 594 14.58 -10.14 -62.69
C ILE A 594 14.05 -9.89 -61.29
N LYS A 595 14.36 -8.73 -60.73
CA LYS A 595 13.79 -8.23 -59.48
C LYS A 595 13.39 -6.75 -59.63
N LYS A 596 12.20 -6.39 -59.18
CA LYS A 596 11.69 -5.01 -59.17
C LYS A 596 10.98 -4.70 -57.86
N ASN A 597 11.24 -3.53 -57.29
CA ASN A 597 10.48 -2.99 -56.16
C ASN A 597 9.45 -1.99 -56.69
N ILE A 598 8.22 -2.05 -56.20
CA ILE A 598 7.06 -1.34 -56.73
C ILE A 598 6.31 -0.72 -55.55
N THR A 599 6.09 0.58 -55.58
CA THR A 599 5.15 1.22 -54.66
C THR A 599 3.76 1.18 -55.27
N THR A 600 2.83 0.50 -54.61
CA THR A 600 1.45 0.32 -55.07
C THR A 600 0.62 1.58 -54.79
N LYS A 601 -0.50 1.70 -55.51
CA LYS A 601 -1.61 2.59 -55.18
C LYS A 601 -2.77 1.76 -54.67
N GLN A 602 -3.61 2.36 -53.83
CA GLN A 602 -4.90 1.76 -53.48
C GLN A 602 -5.73 1.48 -54.74
N GLY A 603 -6.25 0.26 -54.85
CA GLY A 603 -6.96 -0.26 -56.02
C GLY A 603 -6.05 -0.98 -57.02
N MET A 604 -6.38 -0.87 -58.31
CA MET A 604 -5.70 -1.61 -59.38
C MET A 604 -4.34 -0.99 -59.74
N ASN A 605 -3.34 -1.86 -59.88
CA ASN A 605 -1.96 -1.54 -60.25
C ASN A 605 -1.54 -2.35 -61.47
N GLU A 606 -0.64 -1.78 -62.27
CA GLU A 606 -0.12 -2.39 -63.50
C GLU A 606 1.41 -2.29 -63.53
N LEU A 607 2.08 -3.41 -63.81
CA LEU A 607 3.54 -3.47 -63.96
C LEU A 607 3.94 -4.09 -65.30
N GLY A 608 4.67 -3.32 -66.11
CA GLY A 608 5.36 -3.82 -67.30
C GLY A 608 6.73 -4.45 -66.96
N VAL A 609 6.96 -5.66 -67.45
CA VAL A 609 8.24 -6.39 -67.32
C VAL A 609 8.78 -6.72 -68.71
N ASP A 610 9.98 -6.24 -69.00
CA ASP A 610 10.72 -6.59 -70.22
C ASP A 610 11.44 -7.93 -70.01
N ILE A 611 11.12 -8.89 -70.88
CA ILE A 611 11.64 -10.25 -70.87
C ILE A 611 12.33 -10.58 -72.21
N SER A 612 12.64 -9.58 -73.03
CA SER A 612 13.23 -9.74 -74.37
C SER A 612 14.57 -10.49 -74.37
N ASN A 613 15.36 -10.32 -73.31
CA ASN A 613 16.67 -10.96 -73.14
C ASN A 613 16.59 -12.39 -72.57
N LEU A 614 15.39 -12.89 -72.27
CA LEU A 614 15.20 -14.24 -71.74
C LEU A 614 15.01 -15.25 -72.88
N THR A 615 15.57 -16.45 -72.71
CA THR A 615 15.36 -17.56 -73.64
C THR A 615 13.92 -18.08 -73.56
N GLU A 616 13.44 -18.77 -74.60
CA GLU A 616 12.14 -19.44 -74.57
C GLU A 616 12.08 -20.45 -73.41
N GLY A 617 10.96 -20.50 -72.69
CA GLY A 617 10.85 -21.34 -71.50
C GLY A 617 9.70 -20.96 -70.57
N THR A 618 9.58 -21.72 -69.48
CA THR A 618 8.66 -21.42 -68.38
C THR A 618 9.40 -20.70 -67.25
N TYR A 619 8.76 -19.67 -66.71
CA TYR A 619 9.25 -18.86 -65.61
C TYR A 619 8.15 -18.72 -64.54
N PHE A 620 8.54 -18.36 -63.32
CA PHE A 620 7.63 -18.07 -62.23
C PHE A 620 7.81 -16.63 -61.77
N ILE A 621 6.70 -15.88 -61.75
CA ILE A 621 6.61 -14.57 -61.13
C ILE A 621 6.22 -14.79 -59.67
N VAL A 622 7.00 -14.23 -58.75
CA VAL A 622 6.70 -14.19 -57.33
C VAL A 622 6.61 -12.73 -56.91
N MET A 623 5.51 -12.35 -56.27
CA MET A 623 5.32 -11.02 -55.70
C MET A 623 5.17 -11.15 -54.19
N ILE A 624 5.90 -10.32 -53.44
CA ILE A 624 5.90 -10.30 -51.98
C ILE A 624 5.69 -8.86 -51.53
N ASN A 625 4.67 -8.60 -50.71
CA ASN A 625 4.48 -7.27 -50.10
C ASN A 625 5.29 -7.13 -48.79
N GLN A 626 5.27 -5.95 -48.15
CA GLN A 626 5.98 -5.74 -46.88
C GLN A 626 5.46 -6.63 -45.74
N ASN A 627 4.29 -7.26 -45.91
CA ASN A 627 3.62 -8.09 -44.94
C ASN A 627 3.80 -9.59 -45.21
N ASN A 628 4.79 -9.96 -46.04
CA ASN A 628 5.10 -11.33 -46.46
C ASN A 628 3.95 -12.09 -47.16
N ALA A 629 2.92 -11.40 -47.64
CA ALA A 629 1.93 -12.01 -48.51
C ALA A 629 2.58 -12.35 -49.85
N VAL A 630 2.60 -13.64 -50.21
CA VAL A 630 3.25 -14.15 -51.41
C VAL A 630 2.22 -14.55 -52.46
N ILE A 631 2.35 -14.00 -53.67
CA ILE A 631 1.65 -14.50 -54.85
C ILE A 631 2.66 -15.11 -55.81
N THR A 632 2.34 -16.30 -56.32
CA THR A 632 3.12 -16.95 -57.39
C THR A 632 2.26 -17.17 -58.64
N SER A 633 2.81 -16.91 -59.81
CA SER A 633 2.15 -17.19 -61.09
C SER A 633 3.12 -17.61 -62.17
N LYS A 634 2.64 -18.46 -63.10
CA LYS A 634 3.46 -19.03 -64.17
C LYS A 634 3.45 -18.13 -65.41
N LEU A 635 4.62 -17.83 -65.94
CA LEU A 635 4.83 -17.13 -67.21
C LEU A 635 5.45 -18.05 -68.26
N SER A 636 4.88 -18.09 -69.47
CA SER A 636 5.46 -18.80 -70.60
C SER A 636 6.06 -17.81 -71.59
N LYS A 637 7.36 -17.93 -71.91
CA LYS A 637 8.07 -17.09 -72.89
C LYS A 637 8.19 -17.82 -74.22
N ASN A 638 7.79 -17.16 -75.32
CA ASN A 638 7.92 -17.71 -76.68
C ASN A 638 8.45 -16.62 -77.65
N ASN A 639 9.50 -16.89 -78.42
CA ASN A 639 10.09 -15.99 -79.42
C ASN A 639 9.53 -16.18 -80.84
N SER A 640 8.74 -17.24 -81.05
CA SER A 640 8.20 -17.59 -82.36
C SER A 640 7.04 -16.68 -82.79
N ASN A 641 7.09 -16.15 -84.02
CA ASN A 641 6.00 -15.38 -84.67
C ASN A 641 4.88 -16.31 -85.20
N TYR A 642 4.31 -17.16 -84.35
CA TYR A 642 3.05 -17.83 -84.72
C TYR A 642 1.87 -17.00 -84.24
N MET A 643 1.39 -16.15 -85.15
CA MET A 643 0.03 -15.64 -85.16
C MET A 643 -0.92 -16.84 -85.24
N TYR A 644 -1.34 -17.39 -84.11
CA TYR A 644 -2.52 -18.26 -84.08
C TYR A 644 -3.76 -17.37 -84.03
N CYS A 645 -4.28 -17.11 -85.23
CA CYS A 645 -5.66 -16.73 -85.43
C CYS A 645 -6.57 -17.90 -84.97
N CYS A 646 -7.56 -17.57 -84.13
CA CYS A 646 -8.81 -18.27 -83.79
C CYS A 646 -8.86 -19.82 -83.71
N ARG A 647 -9.37 -20.31 -82.56
CA ARG A 647 -10.73 -20.86 -82.53
C ARG A 647 -11.41 -20.64 -81.18
#